data_AF-A0A2T6C3E6-F1
#
_entry.id   AF-A0A2T6C3E6-F1
#
_cell.length_a   1.000
_cell.length_b   1.000
_cell.length_c   1.000
_cell.angle_alpha   90.00
_cell.angle_beta   90.00
_cell.angle_gamma   90.00
#
_symmetry.space_group_name_H-M   'P 1'
#
loop_
_entity.id
_entity.type
_entity.pdbx_description
1 polymer ?
#
loop_
_entity_poly.entity_id
_entity_poly.type
_entity_poly.pdbx_seq_one_letter_code
_entity_poly.pdbx_strand_id
1 'polypeptide(L)'
;MKVFYYLIFSYFGMFLKFKSLKNVLLTTTILFLLMILPTQAQDLQEEQIRDSIKKYLNIASNTYFNYQYNKTIEATNRGIDFANQIQDNYYLATMYNELGLSYDGISEFLKSKESYLESINYVKKVDNDTLKSWIYNNIGNLYSEGFKKTDSAIMYYKKSLEYAEKLKDTFEILTPILNIGWTYVDQGDYDIAFPYLQKSEQMIYTKHGDKSAKAQINFLLGRYHTSKNNLAKAEVYFKSALEFAKEDKLLEELTEIYEEYALLAEKQGKDKLAFKLLETHLKLKDSLLNTAKVKENQIAMARFAVDDYKKDLNRVKEEQKTQETIMKKSQQISYVLMIAGFILILLLINMFKNYKFRTKALDKLRSKNKQLREAKEEAEAQANMKAQFFSTVSHELRTPLYGVVGLTSLLSEDFPNLKENENFKSLKFSSTYLLSLINNVLQINKIESQGIKLESIPFHVRNLVHEVVNSFSFAASQNQNKVHQEIDSKIPEILLGDSVRLSQILMNLIGNAVKFTEKGNIWIRLTSEEKQGKKHTIKFSIQDDGIGIPQEKQVSVFDKFVQLRPIEKNYQGTGLGLSIVKRLLLLFDSDITLKSEEDNGTEFSFSITFEESDKASIKDAVIPTKSINAIEKRILIVDDNKINRVVTKRILQNKGYQCDVAEDGLDAIDILKVNTYDLILMDINMPRIDGIETTKHIRENDKRTPIIALTAVEEDQVRDRIFEAGMNDFIIKPYDLAEFHQIILKNLYVTTK
;
A
#
# COMPACT_ATOMS: atom_id res chain seq x y z
N MET A 1 22.49 22.89 -22.26
CA MET A 1 22.10 21.95 -21.18
C MET A 1 21.04 20.92 -21.57
N LYS A 2 19.87 21.30 -22.13
CA LYS A 2 18.79 20.33 -22.47
C LYS A 2 19.20 19.24 -23.47
N VAL A 3 20.05 19.56 -24.45
CA VAL A 3 20.58 18.58 -25.42
C VAL A 3 21.58 17.61 -24.78
N PHE A 4 22.33 18.07 -23.78
CA PHE A 4 23.35 17.29 -23.08
C PHE A 4 22.73 16.23 -22.16
N TYR A 5 21.63 16.57 -21.48
CA TYR A 5 20.89 15.62 -20.65
C TYR A 5 20.17 14.53 -21.47
N TYR A 6 19.67 14.87 -22.67
CA TYR A 6 19.02 13.89 -23.55
C TYR A 6 19.99 12.84 -24.09
N LEU A 7 21.23 13.25 -24.37
CA LEU A 7 22.31 12.34 -24.81
C LEU A 7 22.71 11.38 -23.69
N ILE A 8 22.85 11.85 -22.45
CA ILE A 8 23.23 11.00 -21.31
C ILE A 8 22.14 9.96 -21.01
N PHE A 9 20.85 10.33 -21.06
CA PHE A 9 19.74 9.41 -20.81
C PHE A 9 19.56 8.37 -21.94
N SER A 10 19.75 8.78 -23.20
CA SER A 10 19.70 7.87 -24.35
C SER A 10 20.82 6.82 -24.29
N TYR A 11 22.01 7.19 -23.81
CA TYR A 11 23.14 6.27 -23.70
C TYR A 11 23.03 5.33 -22.50
N PHE A 12 22.42 5.77 -21.39
CA PHE A 12 22.18 4.90 -20.23
C PHE A 12 21.16 3.79 -20.53
N GLY A 13 20.15 4.06 -21.36
CA GLY A 13 19.22 3.04 -21.86
C GLY A 13 19.86 1.98 -22.76
N MET A 14 20.96 2.33 -23.43
CA MET A 14 21.73 1.43 -24.29
C MET A 14 22.70 0.53 -23.50
N PHE A 15 23.08 0.96 -22.28
CA PHE A 15 24.01 0.26 -21.38
C PHE A 15 23.45 -1.05 -20.82
N LEU A 16 22.12 -1.18 -20.73
CA LEU A 16 21.45 -2.36 -20.17
C LEU A 16 21.36 -3.57 -21.14
N LYS A 17 21.89 -3.46 -22.36
CA LYS A 17 21.66 -4.47 -23.41
C LYS A 17 22.88 -5.14 -24.06
N PHE A 18 24.12 -4.89 -23.61
CA PHE A 18 25.28 -5.39 -24.35
C PHE A 18 26.40 -6.01 -23.49
N LYS A 19 26.90 -7.16 -23.98
CA LYS A 19 27.61 -8.19 -23.20
C LYS A 19 29.03 -8.47 -23.71
N SER A 20 29.79 -7.48 -24.19
CA SER A 20 31.17 -7.72 -24.69
C SER A 20 32.22 -6.71 -24.23
N LEU A 21 33.39 -7.24 -23.89
CA LEU A 21 34.57 -6.55 -23.34
C LEU A 21 35.16 -5.48 -24.27
N LYS A 22 34.97 -5.63 -25.59
CA LYS A 22 35.51 -4.72 -26.62
C LYS A 22 34.91 -3.31 -26.55
N ASN A 23 33.69 -3.20 -26.02
CA ASN A 23 32.97 -1.93 -25.91
C ASN A 23 33.34 -1.14 -24.64
N VAL A 24 33.90 -1.81 -23.62
CA VAL A 24 34.42 -1.15 -22.41
C VAL A 24 35.68 -0.35 -22.73
N LEU A 25 36.54 -0.86 -23.62
CA LEU A 25 37.75 -0.16 -24.05
C LEU A 25 37.43 1.09 -24.89
N LEU A 26 36.40 1.00 -25.73
CA LEU A 26 35.95 2.12 -26.57
C LEU A 26 35.34 3.25 -25.72
N THR A 27 34.55 2.91 -24.71
CA THR A 27 33.96 3.90 -23.80
C THR A 27 35.00 4.56 -22.91
N THR A 28 36.03 3.85 -22.44
CA THR A 28 37.14 4.44 -21.68
C THR A 28 37.99 5.39 -22.53
N THR A 29 38.23 5.05 -23.81
CA THR A 29 39.02 5.89 -24.72
C THR A 29 38.29 7.19 -25.08
N ILE A 30 36.96 7.11 -25.27
CA ILE A 30 36.11 8.29 -25.52
C ILE A 30 36.02 9.19 -24.27
N LEU A 31 35.94 8.60 -23.07
CA LEU A 31 35.98 9.36 -21.81
C LEU A 31 37.32 10.09 -21.63
N PHE A 32 38.44 9.46 -22.01
CA PHE A 32 39.77 10.06 -21.92
C PHE A 32 39.94 11.24 -22.90
N LEU A 33 39.44 11.09 -24.13
CA LEU A 33 39.40 12.19 -25.13
C LEU A 33 38.51 13.36 -24.70
N LEU A 34 37.40 13.09 -24.01
CA LEU A 34 36.52 14.12 -23.45
C LEU A 34 37.14 14.89 -22.27
N MET A 35 38.18 14.35 -21.62
CA MET A 35 38.91 15.05 -20.55
C MET A 35 40.07 15.93 -21.05
N ILE A 36 40.65 15.63 -22.22
CA ILE A 36 41.83 16.35 -22.77
C ILE A 36 41.42 17.57 -23.62
N LEU A 37 40.28 17.52 -24.30
CA LEU A 37 39.76 18.64 -25.09
C LEU A 37 39.43 19.91 -24.29
N PRO A 38 38.84 19.86 -23.06
CA PRO A 38 38.57 21.07 -22.30
C PRO A 38 39.83 21.78 -21.78
N THR A 39 40.93 21.07 -21.52
CA THR A 39 42.18 21.70 -21.03
C THR A 39 42.89 22.49 -22.13
N GLN A 40 43.00 21.95 -23.36
CA GLN A 40 43.57 22.70 -24.49
C GLN A 40 42.71 23.90 -24.91
N ALA A 41 41.38 23.81 -24.79
CA ALA A 41 40.49 24.93 -25.06
C ALA A 41 40.62 26.05 -24.01
N GLN A 42 40.91 25.70 -22.76
CA GLN A 42 41.09 26.65 -21.67
C GLN A 42 42.42 27.42 -21.81
N ASP A 43 43.51 26.76 -22.17
CA ASP A 43 44.81 27.41 -22.40
C ASP A 43 44.76 28.44 -23.55
N LEU A 44 44.08 28.08 -24.67
CA LEU A 44 43.89 29.00 -25.80
C LEU A 44 43.05 30.23 -25.44
N GLN A 45 42.09 30.05 -24.52
CA GLN A 45 41.22 31.12 -24.04
C GLN A 45 41.98 32.07 -23.09
N GLU A 46 42.86 31.55 -22.23
CA GLU A 46 43.70 32.38 -21.36
C GLU A 46 44.70 33.24 -22.15
N GLU A 47 45.29 32.72 -23.24
CA GLU A 47 46.22 33.47 -24.09
C GLU A 47 45.54 34.66 -24.78
N GLN A 48 44.32 34.47 -25.32
CA GLN A 48 43.52 35.54 -25.91
C GLN A 48 43.13 36.62 -24.89
N ILE A 49 42.90 36.24 -23.64
CA ILE A 49 42.62 37.18 -22.55
C ILE A 49 43.89 37.99 -22.23
N ARG A 50 45.08 37.36 -22.17
CA ARG A 50 46.35 38.06 -21.95
C ARG A 50 46.66 39.11 -23.02
N ASP A 51 46.36 38.83 -24.28
CA ASP A 51 46.52 39.82 -25.37
C ASP A 51 45.56 41.00 -25.21
N SER A 52 44.33 40.74 -24.77
CA SER A 52 43.36 41.79 -24.46
C SER A 52 43.84 42.69 -23.32
N ILE A 53 44.42 42.10 -22.27
CA ILE A 53 45.01 42.86 -21.14
C ILE A 53 46.13 43.77 -21.64
N LYS A 54 47.08 43.24 -22.42
CA LYS A 54 48.21 44.03 -22.98
C LYS A 54 47.71 45.18 -23.85
N LYS A 55 46.69 44.95 -24.68
CA LYS A 55 46.06 45.99 -25.50
C LYS A 55 45.53 47.13 -24.63
N TYR A 56 44.77 46.81 -23.58
CA TYR A 56 44.21 47.84 -22.69
C TYR A 56 45.28 48.55 -21.87
N LEU A 57 46.35 47.85 -21.47
CA LEU A 57 47.50 48.48 -20.79
C LEU A 57 48.17 49.52 -21.70
N ASN A 58 48.38 49.19 -22.97
CA ASN A 58 48.96 50.11 -23.94
C ASN A 58 48.03 51.33 -24.20
N ILE A 59 46.72 51.10 -24.27
CA ILE A 59 45.75 52.20 -24.40
C ILE A 59 45.82 53.11 -23.15
N ALA A 60 45.83 52.53 -21.95
CA ALA A 60 45.92 53.26 -20.70
C ALA A 60 47.18 54.13 -20.68
N SER A 61 48.36 53.53 -20.88
CA SER A 61 49.64 54.24 -20.89
C SER A 61 49.66 55.38 -21.92
N ASN A 62 49.26 55.12 -23.18
CA ASN A 62 49.26 56.15 -24.22
C ASN A 62 48.26 57.29 -23.93
N THR A 63 47.07 56.97 -23.41
CA THR A 63 46.06 58.00 -23.09
C THR A 63 46.45 58.83 -21.88
N TYR A 64 47.16 58.24 -20.91
CA TYR A 64 47.68 58.93 -19.73
C TYR A 64 48.67 60.03 -20.11
N PHE A 65 49.68 59.69 -20.92
CA PHE A 65 50.68 60.68 -21.39
C PHE A 65 50.08 61.79 -22.26
N ASN A 66 48.91 61.56 -22.85
CA ASN A 66 48.15 62.56 -23.60
C ASN A 66 47.11 63.31 -22.75
N TYR A 67 47.16 63.18 -21.42
CA TYR A 67 46.25 63.80 -20.45
C TYR A 67 44.76 63.38 -20.63
N GLN A 68 44.50 62.29 -21.36
CA GLN A 68 43.15 61.76 -21.60
C GLN A 68 42.74 60.79 -20.47
N TYR A 69 42.80 61.27 -19.23
CA TYR A 69 42.61 60.46 -18.01
C TYR A 69 41.31 59.65 -17.99
N ASN A 70 40.25 60.16 -18.61
CA ASN A 70 38.98 59.45 -18.73
C ASN A 70 39.10 58.13 -19.52
N LYS A 71 39.77 58.20 -20.69
CA LYS A 71 40.04 57.01 -21.50
C LYS A 71 41.04 56.08 -20.82
N THR A 72 41.97 56.64 -20.05
CA THR A 72 42.90 55.85 -19.23
C THR A 72 42.13 55.04 -18.20
N ILE A 73 41.24 55.67 -17.42
CA ILE A 73 40.44 54.98 -16.41
C ILE A 73 39.53 53.91 -17.04
N GLU A 74 38.89 54.20 -18.18
CA GLU A 74 38.08 53.22 -18.91
C GLU A 74 38.91 52.01 -19.37
N ALA A 75 40.06 52.27 -20.00
CA ALA A 75 40.96 51.22 -20.47
C ALA A 75 41.50 50.37 -19.32
N THR A 76 41.90 51.01 -18.22
CA THR A 76 42.42 50.32 -17.04
C THR A 76 41.35 49.46 -16.37
N ASN A 77 40.11 49.96 -16.22
CA ASN A 77 39.00 49.15 -15.68
C ASN A 77 38.71 47.94 -16.56
N ARG A 78 38.67 48.10 -17.90
CA ARG A 78 38.53 46.94 -18.81
C ARG A 78 39.70 45.97 -18.68
N GLY A 79 40.91 46.49 -18.54
CA GLY A 79 42.11 45.69 -18.27
C GLY A 79 41.99 44.86 -16.99
N ILE A 80 41.46 45.45 -15.91
CA ILE A 80 41.18 44.76 -14.64
C ILE A 80 40.14 43.66 -14.83
N ASP A 81 39.06 43.92 -15.58
CA ASP A 81 38.03 42.91 -15.86
C ASP A 81 38.61 41.67 -16.56
N PHE A 82 39.47 41.88 -17.56
CA PHE A 82 40.17 40.78 -18.24
C PHE A 82 41.19 40.09 -17.33
N ALA A 83 41.98 40.85 -16.54
CA ALA A 83 42.96 40.27 -15.63
C ALA A 83 42.31 39.44 -14.50
N ASN A 84 41.11 39.82 -14.05
CA ASN A 84 40.31 39.05 -13.08
C ASN A 84 39.80 37.72 -13.65
N GLN A 85 39.54 37.62 -14.96
CA GLN A 85 39.08 36.36 -15.55
C GLN A 85 40.13 35.24 -15.46
N ILE A 86 41.41 35.60 -15.55
CA ILE A 86 42.55 34.67 -15.46
C ILE A 86 43.28 34.72 -14.11
N GLN A 87 42.81 35.55 -13.18
CA GLN A 87 43.40 35.73 -11.84
C GLN A 87 44.92 36.03 -11.86
N ASP A 88 45.38 36.78 -12.86
CA ASP A 88 46.81 37.08 -13.02
C ASP A 88 47.22 38.26 -12.13
N ASN A 89 47.90 37.95 -11.02
CA ASN A 89 48.32 38.93 -10.02
C ASN A 89 49.27 40.00 -10.58
N TYR A 90 50.08 39.69 -11.61
CA TYR A 90 50.98 40.68 -12.21
C TYR A 90 50.19 41.76 -12.94
N TYR A 91 49.25 41.35 -13.81
CA TYR A 91 48.44 42.32 -14.56
C TYR A 91 47.46 43.07 -13.67
N LEU A 92 46.91 42.43 -12.63
CA LEU A 92 46.09 43.13 -11.64
C LEU A 92 46.90 44.20 -10.90
N ALA A 93 48.11 43.87 -10.43
CA ALA A 93 48.99 44.84 -9.79
C ALA A 93 49.30 46.02 -10.73
N THR A 94 49.68 45.74 -11.98
CA THR A 94 49.99 46.77 -12.98
C THR A 94 48.78 47.66 -13.29
N MET A 95 47.60 47.07 -13.52
CA MET A 95 46.40 47.86 -13.84
C MET A 95 45.96 48.73 -12.65
N TYR A 96 45.99 48.20 -11.42
CA TYR A 96 45.67 49.04 -10.25
C TYR A 96 46.70 50.15 -10.02
N ASN A 97 47.97 49.96 -10.39
CA ASN A 97 48.98 51.02 -10.38
C ASN A 97 48.66 52.12 -11.42
N GLU A 98 48.30 51.75 -12.64
CA GLU A 98 47.86 52.69 -13.69
C GLU A 98 46.59 53.44 -13.29
N LEU A 99 45.67 52.76 -12.61
CA LEU A 99 44.44 53.38 -12.09
C LEU A 99 44.77 54.40 -11.00
N GLY A 100 45.72 54.07 -10.11
CA GLY A 100 46.25 54.97 -9.09
C GLY A 100 46.85 56.24 -9.70
N LEU A 101 47.70 56.09 -10.73
CA LEU A 101 48.29 57.20 -11.48
C LEU A 101 47.21 58.08 -12.13
N SER A 102 46.19 57.44 -12.71
CA SER A 102 45.09 58.15 -13.37
C SER A 102 44.28 59.00 -12.38
N TYR A 103 43.97 58.45 -11.20
CA TYR A 103 43.25 59.19 -10.16
C TYR A 103 44.10 60.31 -9.55
N ASP A 104 45.41 60.11 -9.42
CA ASP A 104 46.34 61.16 -8.99
C ASP A 104 46.35 62.33 -9.97
N GLY A 105 46.43 62.02 -11.28
CA GLY A 105 46.39 63.01 -12.36
C GLY A 105 45.12 63.87 -12.41
N ILE A 106 44.00 63.39 -11.84
CA ILE A 106 42.74 64.15 -11.69
C ILE A 106 42.49 64.66 -10.26
N SER A 107 43.50 64.58 -9.40
CA SER A 107 43.52 65.00 -7.99
C SER A 107 42.48 64.30 -7.10
N GLU A 108 42.09 63.08 -7.44
CA GLU A 108 41.23 62.20 -6.64
C GLU A 108 42.09 61.35 -5.70
N PHE A 109 42.85 62.00 -4.82
CA PHE A 109 43.94 61.38 -4.04
C PHE A 109 43.51 60.18 -3.17
N LEU A 110 42.28 60.18 -2.66
CA LEU A 110 41.75 59.04 -1.89
C LEU A 110 41.56 57.80 -2.76
N LYS A 111 40.98 57.96 -3.97
CA LYS A 111 40.81 56.86 -4.93
C LYS A 111 42.15 56.38 -5.48
N SER A 112 43.08 57.31 -5.68
CA SER A 112 44.46 57.00 -6.05
C SER A 112 45.12 56.11 -4.99
N LYS A 113 45.02 56.51 -3.72
CA LYS A 113 45.52 55.71 -2.58
C LYS A 113 44.87 54.33 -2.52
N GLU A 114 43.56 54.23 -2.64
CA GLU A 114 42.84 52.93 -2.64
C GLU A 114 43.35 52.02 -3.76
N SER A 115 43.49 52.55 -4.98
CA SER A 115 44.00 51.81 -6.14
C SER A 115 45.44 51.33 -5.92
N TYR A 116 46.31 52.18 -5.40
CA TYR A 116 47.69 51.77 -5.08
C TYR A 116 47.77 50.71 -3.97
N LEU A 117 46.87 50.76 -2.97
CA LEU A 117 46.82 49.73 -1.93
C LEU A 117 46.37 48.38 -2.49
N GLU A 118 45.41 48.37 -3.42
CA GLU A 118 45.05 47.15 -4.16
C GLU A 118 46.22 46.65 -5.01
N SER A 119 46.91 47.55 -5.71
CA SER A 119 48.13 47.19 -6.44
C SER A 119 49.18 46.51 -5.53
N ILE A 120 49.38 47.02 -4.31
CA ILE A 120 50.24 46.40 -3.30
C ILE A 120 49.75 44.99 -2.91
N ASN A 121 48.44 44.79 -2.75
CA ASN A 121 47.87 43.49 -2.37
C ASN A 121 48.19 42.41 -3.40
N TYR A 122 48.15 42.75 -4.68
CA TYR A 122 48.48 41.84 -5.77
C TYR A 122 49.99 41.70 -5.96
N VAL A 123 50.77 42.79 -5.97
CA VAL A 123 52.22 42.73 -6.24
C VAL A 123 52.99 41.96 -5.15
N LYS A 124 52.47 41.89 -3.92
CA LYS A 124 53.04 41.05 -2.84
C LYS A 124 53.09 39.56 -3.22
N LYS A 125 52.23 39.12 -4.13
CA LYS A 125 52.15 37.73 -4.62
C LYS A 125 52.99 37.51 -5.89
N VAL A 126 53.66 38.55 -6.38
CA VAL A 126 54.40 38.56 -7.64
C VAL A 126 55.88 38.78 -7.34
N ASP A 127 56.72 37.94 -7.93
CA ASP A 127 58.17 38.10 -7.82
C ASP A 127 58.70 39.07 -8.90
N ASN A 128 58.37 40.35 -8.74
CA ASN A 128 58.83 41.41 -9.63
C ASN A 128 59.20 42.66 -8.83
N ASP A 129 60.48 42.84 -8.56
CA ASP A 129 60.97 43.95 -7.73
C ASP A 129 60.92 45.31 -8.45
N THR A 130 60.97 45.34 -9.78
CA THR A 130 60.74 46.55 -10.59
C THR A 130 59.35 47.11 -10.36
N LEU A 131 58.30 46.28 -10.51
CA LEU A 131 56.92 46.70 -10.31
C LEU A 131 56.67 47.13 -8.86
N LYS A 132 57.25 46.42 -7.88
CA LYS A 132 57.19 46.83 -6.46
C LYS A 132 57.82 48.21 -6.26
N SER A 133 59.01 48.44 -6.84
CA SER A 133 59.70 49.72 -6.78
C SER A 133 58.82 50.85 -7.33
N TRP A 134 58.28 50.69 -8.54
CA TRP A 134 57.43 51.69 -9.19
C TRP A 134 56.17 52.01 -8.38
N ILE A 135 55.46 51.00 -7.88
CA ILE A 135 54.26 51.20 -7.06
C ILE A 135 54.59 52.01 -5.80
N TYR A 136 55.65 51.65 -5.08
CA TYR A 136 56.03 52.38 -3.87
C TYR A 136 56.54 53.80 -4.18
N ASN A 137 57.22 54.00 -5.31
CA ASN A 137 57.63 55.33 -5.75
C ASN A 137 56.42 56.22 -6.06
N ASN A 138 55.44 55.69 -6.79
CA ASN A 138 54.21 56.40 -7.14
C ASN A 138 53.38 56.77 -5.91
N ILE A 139 53.29 55.87 -4.92
CA ILE A 139 52.67 56.20 -3.62
C ILE A 139 53.46 57.30 -2.91
N GLY A 140 54.79 57.26 -2.99
CA GLY A 140 55.65 58.34 -2.50
C GLY A 140 55.27 59.69 -3.12
N ASN A 141 55.13 59.75 -4.45
CA ASN A 141 54.70 60.96 -5.18
C ASN A 141 53.32 61.44 -4.71
N LEU A 142 52.35 60.53 -4.60
CA LEU A 142 51.01 60.85 -4.10
C LEU A 142 51.04 61.50 -2.70
N TYR A 143 51.90 61.01 -1.80
CA TYR A 143 52.05 61.61 -0.47
C TYR A 143 52.87 62.91 -0.49
N SER A 144 53.86 63.03 -1.37
CA SER A 144 54.72 64.20 -1.47
C SER A 144 53.96 65.40 -2.07
N GLU A 145 53.37 65.21 -3.24
CA GLU A 145 52.74 66.26 -4.04
C GLU A 145 51.25 66.41 -3.70
N GLY A 146 50.52 65.29 -3.62
CA GLY A 146 49.08 65.27 -3.41
C GLY A 146 48.67 65.58 -1.97
N PHE A 147 49.07 64.73 -1.03
CA PHE A 147 48.72 64.91 0.40
C PHE A 147 49.66 65.86 1.17
N LYS A 148 50.81 66.23 0.60
CA LYS A 148 51.85 67.06 1.22
C LYS A 148 52.29 66.54 2.60
N LYS A 149 52.51 65.23 2.70
CA LYS A 149 52.96 64.51 3.90
C LYS A 149 54.36 63.93 3.71
N THR A 150 55.36 64.75 4.02
CA THR A 150 56.79 64.46 3.90
C THR A 150 57.18 63.10 4.50
N ASP A 151 56.86 62.84 5.77
CA ASP A 151 57.26 61.59 6.44
C ASP A 151 56.73 60.33 5.74
N SER A 152 55.49 60.41 5.26
CA SER A 152 54.86 59.31 4.52
C SER A 152 55.51 59.13 3.15
N ALA A 153 55.76 60.23 2.43
CA ALA A 153 56.44 60.19 1.13
C ALA A 153 57.83 59.56 1.25
N ILE A 154 58.65 60.03 2.19
CA ILE A 154 60.00 59.50 2.45
C ILE A 154 59.96 58.02 2.82
N MET A 155 59.01 57.59 3.66
CA MET A 155 58.84 56.17 4.00
C MET A 155 58.62 55.31 2.75
N TYR A 156 57.75 55.76 1.84
CA TYR A 156 57.45 55.02 0.62
C TYR A 156 58.59 55.07 -0.41
N TYR A 157 59.26 56.21 -0.57
CA TYR A 157 60.45 56.29 -1.43
C TYR A 157 61.59 55.42 -0.92
N LYS A 158 61.86 55.37 0.39
CA LYS A 158 62.86 54.45 0.97
C LYS A 158 62.52 53.00 0.70
N LYS A 159 61.22 52.65 0.71
CA LYS A 159 60.77 51.31 0.38
C LYS A 159 60.91 50.99 -1.11
N SER A 160 60.64 51.94 -2.00
CA SER A 160 60.95 51.82 -3.42
C SER A 160 62.45 51.60 -3.64
N LEU A 161 63.29 52.40 -2.97
CA LEU A 161 64.74 52.28 -3.02
C LEU A 161 65.23 50.89 -2.59
N GLU A 162 64.65 50.29 -1.54
CA GLU A 162 64.99 48.93 -1.10
C GLU A 162 64.78 47.89 -2.21
N TYR A 163 63.71 48.01 -3.00
CA TYR A 163 63.47 47.12 -4.15
C TYR A 163 64.36 47.47 -5.34
N ALA A 164 64.58 48.75 -5.62
CA ALA A 164 65.46 49.19 -6.69
C ALA A 164 66.91 48.73 -6.49
N GLU A 165 67.44 48.79 -5.26
CA GLU A 165 68.81 48.36 -4.94
C GLU A 165 69.03 46.86 -5.18
N LYS A 166 67.97 46.03 -5.10
CA LYS A 166 68.04 44.59 -5.43
C LYS A 166 68.26 44.34 -6.92
N LEU A 167 67.76 45.23 -7.78
CA LEU A 167 67.86 45.12 -9.24
C LEU A 167 69.27 45.41 -9.76
N LYS A 168 70.08 46.15 -8.98
CA LYS A 168 71.41 46.68 -9.39
C LYS A 168 71.37 47.50 -10.69
N ASP A 169 70.19 48.00 -11.06
CA ASP A 169 69.99 48.89 -12.19
C ASP A 169 70.07 50.34 -11.69
N THR A 170 71.06 51.08 -12.20
CA THR A 170 71.27 52.48 -11.84
C THR A 170 70.06 53.35 -12.14
N PHE A 171 69.28 53.04 -13.18
CA PHE A 171 68.09 53.80 -13.55
C PHE A 171 66.98 53.67 -12.51
N GLU A 172 66.70 52.43 -12.08
CA GLU A 172 65.67 52.13 -11.07
C GLU A 172 66.01 52.70 -9.69
N ILE A 173 67.32 52.76 -9.37
CA ILE A 173 67.82 53.31 -8.10
C ILE A 173 67.76 54.84 -8.09
N LEU A 174 67.97 55.49 -9.23
CA LEU A 174 68.07 56.94 -9.33
C LEU A 174 66.76 57.65 -8.97
N THR A 175 65.63 57.18 -9.52
CA THR A 175 64.31 57.80 -9.34
C THR A 175 63.91 57.99 -7.86
N PRO A 176 63.90 56.95 -7.00
CA PRO A 176 63.54 57.13 -5.60
C PRO A 176 64.56 57.97 -4.81
N ILE A 177 65.85 57.91 -5.13
CA ILE A 177 66.88 58.75 -4.48
C ILE A 177 66.67 60.22 -4.82
N LEU A 178 66.40 60.50 -6.10
CA LEU A 178 66.14 61.85 -6.58
C LEU A 178 64.87 62.42 -5.91
N ASN A 179 63.79 61.64 -5.85
CA ASN A 179 62.55 62.06 -5.20
C ASN A 179 62.72 62.33 -3.69
N ILE A 180 63.53 61.52 -2.98
CA ILE A 180 63.90 61.79 -1.58
C ILE A 180 64.65 63.12 -1.47
N GLY A 181 65.67 63.32 -2.31
CA GLY A 181 66.47 64.53 -2.33
C GLY A 181 65.62 65.77 -2.62
N TRP A 182 64.76 65.70 -3.63
CA TRP A 182 63.82 66.76 -4.00
C TRP A 182 62.89 67.10 -2.84
N THR A 183 62.24 66.09 -2.25
CA THR A 183 61.29 66.27 -1.15
C THR A 183 61.92 67.02 0.03
N TYR A 184 63.16 66.70 0.41
CA TYR A 184 63.87 67.44 1.47
C TYR A 184 64.29 68.85 1.06
N VAL A 185 64.71 69.05 -0.20
CA VAL A 185 65.02 70.40 -0.71
C VAL A 185 63.79 71.31 -0.61
N ASP A 186 62.60 70.81 -0.95
CA ASP A 186 61.36 71.59 -0.89
C ASP A 186 60.91 71.93 0.53
N GLN A 187 61.29 71.11 1.52
CA GLN A 187 61.10 71.43 2.94
C GLN A 187 62.17 72.40 3.49
N GLY A 188 63.23 72.68 2.73
CA GLY A 188 64.37 73.48 3.16
C GLY A 188 65.43 72.69 3.96
N ASP A 189 65.31 71.37 4.06
CA ASP A 189 66.23 70.47 4.77
C ASP A 189 67.44 70.10 3.90
N TYR A 190 68.16 71.12 3.44
CA TYR A 190 69.27 70.99 2.48
C TYR A 190 70.40 70.05 2.95
N ASP A 191 70.68 70.00 4.25
CA ASP A 191 71.72 69.12 4.80
C ASP A 191 71.33 67.64 4.75
N ILE A 192 70.05 67.35 4.92
CA ILE A 192 69.51 65.99 4.80
C ILE A 192 69.42 65.58 3.33
N ALA A 193 69.08 66.52 2.43
CA ALA A 193 68.99 66.27 1.00
C ALA A 193 70.37 65.98 0.35
N PHE A 194 71.43 66.64 0.79
CA PHE A 194 72.71 66.65 0.10
C PHE A 194 73.33 65.27 -0.18
N PRO A 195 73.37 64.31 0.76
CA PRO A 195 73.88 62.96 0.48
C PRO A 195 73.12 62.24 -0.64
N TYR A 196 71.80 62.47 -0.74
CA TYR A 196 70.97 61.90 -1.80
C TYR A 196 71.25 62.58 -3.14
N LEU A 197 71.35 63.92 -3.17
CA LEU A 197 71.68 64.67 -4.38
C LEU A 197 73.07 64.31 -4.92
N GLN A 198 74.06 64.14 -4.04
CA GLN A 198 75.42 63.72 -4.41
C GLN A 198 75.44 62.29 -4.98
N LYS A 199 74.67 61.37 -4.38
CA LYS A 199 74.51 60.00 -4.90
C LYS A 199 73.84 60.02 -6.28
N SER A 200 72.80 60.85 -6.48
CA SER A 200 72.13 61.03 -7.78
C SER A 200 73.08 61.61 -8.84
N GLU A 201 73.89 62.62 -8.50
CA GLU A 201 74.89 63.21 -9.39
C GLU A 201 75.93 62.18 -9.85
N GLN A 202 76.43 61.34 -8.96
CA GLN A 202 77.38 60.28 -9.32
C GLN A 202 76.77 59.24 -10.25
N MET A 203 75.48 58.92 -10.07
CA MET A 203 74.78 57.89 -10.82
C MET A 203 74.38 58.36 -12.23
N ILE A 204 73.94 59.61 -12.39
CA ILE A 204 73.40 60.12 -13.65
C ILE A 204 74.44 60.27 -14.78
N TYR A 205 75.73 60.42 -14.45
CA TYR A 205 76.81 60.50 -15.44
C TYR A 205 77.40 59.14 -15.83
N THR A 206 76.75 58.04 -15.43
CA THR A 206 77.01 56.69 -15.97
C THR A 206 76.20 56.46 -17.27
N LYS A 207 76.34 55.28 -17.90
CA LYS A 207 75.84 54.93 -19.26
C LYS A 207 74.33 55.13 -19.53
N HIS A 208 73.55 55.60 -18.56
CA HIS A 208 72.08 55.60 -18.52
C HIS A 208 71.43 56.96 -18.21
N GLY A 209 72.17 58.08 -18.27
CA GLY A 209 71.64 59.38 -17.85
C GLY A 209 70.67 60.04 -18.83
N ASP A 210 69.37 60.02 -18.50
CA ASP A 210 68.33 60.84 -19.13
C ASP A 210 68.60 62.35 -18.90
N LYS A 211 68.44 63.16 -19.94
CA LYS A 211 68.66 64.61 -19.88
C LYS A 211 67.67 65.29 -18.95
N SER A 212 66.43 64.79 -18.85
CA SER A 212 65.46 65.28 -17.86
C SER A 212 65.97 65.11 -16.43
N ALA A 213 66.40 63.90 -16.06
CA ALA A 213 66.97 63.66 -14.74
C ALA A 213 68.25 64.48 -14.48
N LYS A 214 69.10 64.70 -15.50
CA LYS A 214 70.25 65.62 -15.39
C LYS A 214 69.81 67.05 -15.08
N ALA A 215 68.79 67.56 -15.76
CA ALA A 215 68.26 68.90 -15.52
C ALA A 215 67.78 69.04 -14.06
N GLN A 216 66.99 68.07 -13.58
CA GLN A 216 66.45 68.04 -12.23
C GLN A 216 67.54 67.96 -11.15
N ILE A 217 68.54 67.08 -11.30
CA ILE A 217 69.64 66.96 -10.33
C ILE A 217 70.45 68.26 -10.26
N ASN A 218 70.81 68.83 -11.41
CA ASN A 218 71.55 70.08 -11.48
C ASN A 218 70.73 71.24 -10.87
N PHE A 219 69.42 71.28 -11.11
CA PHE A 219 68.52 72.26 -10.49
C PHE A 219 68.55 72.18 -8.96
N LEU A 220 68.38 70.98 -8.39
CA LEU A 220 68.40 70.76 -6.94
C LEU A 220 69.77 71.07 -6.32
N LEU A 221 70.87 70.71 -6.98
CA LEU A 221 72.22 71.07 -6.53
C LEU A 221 72.47 72.59 -6.60
N GLY A 222 71.89 73.27 -7.59
CA GLY A 222 71.87 74.73 -7.68
C GLY A 222 71.18 75.37 -6.48
N ARG A 223 69.99 74.88 -6.11
CA ARG A 223 69.25 75.32 -4.91
C ARG A 223 70.03 75.05 -3.62
N TYR A 224 70.61 73.86 -3.48
CA TYR A 224 71.48 73.51 -2.35
C TYR A 224 72.68 74.46 -2.20
N HIS A 225 73.43 74.70 -3.27
CA HIS A 225 74.58 75.59 -3.20
C HIS A 225 74.20 77.05 -2.96
N THR A 226 73.01 77.46 -3.42
CA THR A 226 72.44 78.77 -3.11
C THR A 226 72.13 78.93 -1.63
N SER A 227 71.58 77.89 -0.96
CA SER A 227 71.31 77.93 0.48
C SER A 227 72.59 77.94 1.33
N LYS A 228 73.65 77.27 0.85
CA LYS A 228 74.99 77.28 1.47
C LYS A 228 75.85 78.50 1.11
N ASN A 229 75.27 79.51 0.44
CA ASN A 229 75.96 80.73 0.00
C ASN A 229 77.16 80.50 -0.93
N ASN A 230 77.22 79.34 -1.59
CA ASN A 230 78.25 78.98 -2.57
C ASN A 230 77.84 79.45 -3.97
N LEU A 231 77.70 80.78 -4.14
CA LEU A 231 77.00 81.38 -5.28
C LEU A 231 77.63 81.04 -6.64
N ALA A 232 78.94 80.94 -6.74
CA ALA A 232 79.63 80.60 -8.00
C ALA A 232 79.34 79.16 -8.43
N LYS A 233 79.31 78.23 -7.47
CA LYS A 233 79.01 76.81 -7.74
C LYS A 233 77.53 76.62 -8.08
N ALA A 234 76.64 77.33 -7.40
CA ALA A 234 75.21 77.34 -7.73
C ALA A 234 74.95 77.81 -9.17
N GLU A 235 75.65 78.85 -9.64
CA GLU A 235 75.49 79.36 -11.00
C GLU A 235 75.89 78.35 -12.09
N VAL A 236 76.94 77.54 -11.85
CA VAL A 236 77.34 76.45 -12.75
C VAL A 236 76.21 75.43 -12.88
N TYR A 237 75.65 75.02 -11.74
CA TYR A 237 74.56 74.03 -11.72
C TYR A 237 73.28 74.55 -12.38
N PHE A 238 72.84 75.78 -12.12
CA PHE A 238 71.66 76.34 -12.80
C PHE A 238 71.86 76.50 -14.31
N LYS A 239 73.06 76.88 -14.78
CA LYS A 239 73.36 76.92 -16.22
C LYS A 239 73.26 75.54 -16.86
N SER A 240 73.80 74.52 -16.20
CA SER A 240 73.71 73.14 -16.67
C SER A 240 72.26 72.63 -16.66
N ALA A 241 71.49 72.95 -15.61
CA ALA A 241 70.07 72.61 -15.54
C ALA A 241 69.28 73.24 -16.70
N LEU A 242 69.51 74.52 -17.02
CA LEU A 242 68.88 75.20 -18.15
C LEU A 242 69.26 74.60 -19.50
N GLU A 243 70.51 74.19 -19.68
CA GLU A 243 70.97 73.56 -20.92
C GLU A 243 70.20 72.25 -21.18
N PHE A 244 70.21 71.35 -20.21
CA PHE A 244 69.50 70.07 -20.34
C PHE A 244 67.98 70.24 -20.47
N ALA A 245 67.36 71.13 -19.68
CA ALA A 245 65.92 71.37 -19.74
C ALA A 245 65.46 71.98 -21.07
N LYS A 246 66.30 72.78 -21.74
CA LYS A 246 66.00 73.36 -23.06
C LYS A 246 66.05 72.31 -24.18
N GLU A 247 67.03 71.42 -24.13
CA GLU A 247 67.19 70.38 -25.16
C GLU A 247 65.96 69.46 -25.23
N ASP A 248 65.41 69.11 -24.06
CA ASP A 248 64.26 68.22 -23.95
C ASP A 248 62.91 68.95 -23.86
N LYS A 249 62.92 70.29 -23.99
CA LYS A 249 61.71 71.15 -23.97
C LYS A 249 60.85 70.94 -22.71
N LEU A 250 61.50 70.84 -21.56
CA LEU A 250 60.87 70.62 -20.25
C LEU A 250 60.29 71.94 -19.72
N LEU A 251 59.12 72.33 -20.21
CA LEU A 251 58.55 73.67 -19.99
C LEU A 251 58.23 73.97 -18.51
N GLU A 252 57.79 72.97 -17.74
CA GLU A 252 57.48 73.11 -16.31
C GLU A 252 58.78 73.34 -15.52
N GLU A 253 59.77 72.46 -15.71
CA GLU A 253 61.08 72.55 -15.07
C GLU A 253 61.84 73.81 -15.48
N LEU A 254 61.77 74.23 -16.75
CA LEU A 254 62.39 75.48 -17.21
C LEU A 254 61.88 76.68 -16.43
N THR A 255 60.58 76.71 -16.14
CA THR A 255 59.95 77.82 -15.42
C THR A 255 60.52 77.92 -14.00
N GLU A 256 60.61 76.81 -13.28
CA GLU A 256 61.20 76.77 -11.93
C GLU A 256 62.70 77.09 -11.91
N ILE A 257 63.45 76.56 -12.88
CA ILE A 257 64.89 76.83 -13.01
C ILE A 257 65.15 78.32 -13.25
N TYR A 258 64.36 78.98 -14.10
CA TYR A 258 64.53 80.42 -14.36
C TYR A 258 64.22 81.29 -13.14
N GLU A 259 63.22 80.89 -12.32
CA GLU A 259 62.86 81.61 -11.08
C GLU A 259 63.99 81.53 -10.06
N GLU A 260 64.43 80.31 -9.71
CA GLU A 260 65.48 80.10 -8.72
C GLU A 260 66.83 80.66 -9.19
N TYR A 261 67.12 80.62 -10.49
CA TYR A 261 68.33 81.24 -11.02
C TYR A 261 68.25 82.79 -11.01
N ALA A 262 67.06 83.37 -11.18
CA ALA A 262 66.87 84.81 -10.99
C ALA A 262 67.14 85.22 -9.54
N LEU A 263 66.66 84.45 -8.56
CA LEU A 263 66.94 84.65 -7.14
C LEU A 263 68.44 84.55 -6.82
N LEU A 264 69.15 83.59 -7.43
CA LEU A 264 70.60 83.52 -7.32
C LEU A 264 71.29 84.76 -7.92
N ALA A 265 70.88 85.21 -9.11
CA ALA A 265 71.47 86.35 -9.79
C ALA A 265 71.28 87.65 -8.97
N GLU A 266 70.14 87.82 -8.31
CA GLU A 266 69.88 88.90 -7.35
C GLU A 266 70.85 88.81 -6.15
N LYS A 267 71.01 87.64 -5.53
CA LYS A 267 71.99 87.42 -4.44
C LYS A 267 73.44 87.70 -4.84
N GLN A 268 73.77 87.57 -6.13
CA GLN A 268 75.08 87.91 -6.68
C GLN A 268 75.23 89.39 -7.06
N GLY A 269 74.18 90.22 -6.93
CA GLY A 269 74.15 91.62 -7.37
C GLY A 269 74.12 91.80 -8.89
N LYS A 270 73.66 90.79 -9.64
CA LYS A 270 73.57 90.81 -11.11
C LYS A 270 72.15 91.16 -11.58
N ASP A 271 71.67 92.35 -11.21
CA ASP A 271 70.26 92.76 -11.41
C ASP A 271 69.76 92.64 -12.86
N LYS A 272 70.60 92.99 -13.84
CA LYS A 272 70.26 92.87 -15.27
C LYS A 272 70.01 91.42 -15.69
N LEU A 273 70.77 90.48 -15.14
CA LEU A 273 70.61 89.06 -15.41
C LEU A 273 69.36 88.53 -14.71
N ALA A 274 69.17 88.89 -13.44
CA ALA A 274 67.98 88.52 -12.66
C ALA A 274 66.69 88.95 -13.38
N PHE A 275 66.61 90.21 -13.83
CA PHE A 275 65.48 90.73 -14.59
C PHE A 275 65.20 89.93 -15.86
N LYS A 276 66.24 89.61 -16.65
CA LYS A 276 66.08 88.84 -17.90
C LYS A 276 65.61 87.41 -17.66
N LEU A 277 66.13 86.76 -16.62
CA LEU A 277 65.71 85.40 -16.22
C LEU A 277 64.25 85.42 -15.76
N LEU A 278 63.86 86.40 -14.94
CA LEU A 278 62.49 86.57 -14.47
C LEU A 278 61.50 86.90 -15.60
N GLU A 279 61.88 87.75 -16.56
CA GLU A 279 61.07 88.03 -17.75
C GLU A 279 60.82 86.74 -18.56
N THR A 280 61.84 85.88 -18.66
CA THR A 280 61.74 84.60 -19.37
C THR A 280 60.85 83.60 -18.61
N HIS A 281 61.01 83.53 -17.29
CA HIS A 281 60.11 82.77 -16.41
C HIS A 281 58.65 83.17 -16.62
N LEU A 282 58.34 84.47 -16.59
CA LEU A 282 56.97 84.97 -16.75
C LEU A 282 56.37 84.60 -18.13
N LYS A 283 57.14 84.73 -19.21
CA LYS A 283 56.70 84.32 -20.56
C LYS A 283 56.40 82.82 -20.66
N LEU A 284 57.22 81.98 -20.02
CA LEU A 284 57.00 80.53 -19.99
C LEU A 284 55.81 80.16 -19.10
N LYS A 285 55.65 80.82 -17.96
CA LYS A 285 54.52 80.66 -17.05
C LYS A 285 53.19 81.01 -17.72
N ASP A 286 53.14 82.07 -18.53
CA ASP A 286 51.96 82.41 -19.33
C ASP A 286 51.63 81.33 -20.38
N SER A 287 52.64 80.75 -21.01
CA SER A 287 52.45 79.61 -21.94
C SER A 287 51.93 78.35 -21.22
N LEU A 288 52.40 78.09 -20.00
CA LEU A 288 51.94 76.98 -19.16
C LEU A 288 50.49 77.15 -18.72
N LEU A 289 50.04 78.39 -18.46
CA LEU A 289 48.66 78.67 -18.05
C LEU A 289 47.62 78.15 -19.07
N ASN A 290 47.92 78.24 -20.37
CA ASN A 290 47.05 77.71 -21.43
C ASN A 290 46.99 76.17 -21.41
N THR A 291 48.14 75.51 -21.22
CA THR A 291 48.21 74.04 -21.06
C THR A 291 47.49 73.58 -19.79
N ALA A 292 47.65 74.32 -18.69
CA ALA A 292 46.97 74.06 -17.43
C ALA A 292 45.45 74.13 -17.58
N LYS A 293 44.93 75.08 -18.36
CA LYS A 293 43.49 75.19 -18.65
C LYS A 293 42.95 74.02 -19.47
N VAL A 294 43.73 73.49 -20.42
CA VAL A 294 43.37 72.27 -21.17
C VAL A 294 43.36 71.06 -20.25
N LYS A 295 44.38 70.94 -19.38
CA LYS A 295 44.47 69.88 -18.36
C LYS A 295 43.28 69.95 -17.39
N GLU A 296 42.91 71.14 -16.91
CA GLU A 296 41.77 71.35 -16.00
C GLU A 296 40.43 70.93 -16.64
N ASN A 297 40.20 71.28 -17.91
CA ASN A 297 39.02 70.82 -18.65
C ASN A 297 38.98 69.29 -18.77
N GLN A 298 40.12 68.65 -19.05
CA GLN A 298 40.21 67.19 -19.14
C GLN A 298 40.01 66.51 -17.77
N ILE A 299 40.52 67.12 -16.69
CA ILE A 299 40.27 66.67 -15.32
C ILE A 299 38.78 66.75 -14.98
N ALA A 300 38.10 67.85 -15.33
CA ALA A 300 36.66 68.00 -15.12
C ALA A 300 35.84 66.95 -15.90
N MET A 301 36.21 66.70 -17.17
CA MET A 301 35.58 65.64 -17.98
C MET A 301 35.81 64.24 -17.40
N ALA A 302 37.02 63.96 -16.90
CA ALA A 302 37.34 62.68 -16.29
C ALA A 302 36.59 62.47 -14.97
N ARG A 303 36.51 63.49 -14.10
CA ARG A 303 35.72 63.42 -12.86
C ARG A 303 34.25 63.14 -13.13
N PHE A 304 33.65 63.84 -14.11
CA PHE A 304 32.26 63.63 -14.49
C PHE A 304 32.00 62.17 -14.95
N ALA A 305 32.89 61.63 -15.77
CA ALA A 305 32.75 60.25 -16.25
C ALA A 305 33.03 59.19 -15.18
N VAL A 306 33.93 59.44 -14.23
CA VAL A 306 34.13 58.58 -13.06
C VAL A 306 32.86 58.52 -12.21
N ASP A 307 32.19 59.65 -12.03
CA ASP A 307 30.92 59.70 -11.28
C ASP A 307 29.79 58.97 -12.02
N ASP A 308 29.75 59.04 -13.36
CA ASP A 308 28.80 58.30 -14.18
C ASP A 308 29.06 56.79 -14.12
N TYR A 309 30.34 56.38 -14.26
CA TYR A 309 30.76 54.98 -14.10
C TYR A 309 30.45 54.44 -12.71
N LYS A 310 30.57 55.26 -11.65
CA LYS A 310 30.20 54.88 -10.28
C LYS A 310 28.70 54.60 -10.15
N LYS A 311 27.85 55.41 -10.81
CA LYS A 311 26.40 55.16 -10.83
C LYS A 311 26.07 53.86 -11.54
N ASP A 312 26.70 53.60 -12.68
CA ASP A 312 26.52 52.36 -13.43
C ASP A 312 27.01 51.13 -12.66
N LEU A 313 28.17 51.22 -12.02
CA LEU A 313 28.72 50.12 -11.21
C LEU A 313 27.83 49.80 -10.00
N ASN A 314 27.24 50.82 -9.36
CA ASN A 314 26.27 50.61 -8.30
C ASN A 314 25.00 49.93 -8.82
N ARG A 315 24.49 50.34 -9.98
CA ARG A 315 23.35 49.70 -10.64
C ARG A 315 23.65 48.23 -10.95
N VAL A 316 24.81 47.93 -11.53
CA VAL A 316 25.24 46.56 -11.83
C VAL A 316 25.40 45.73 -10.54
N LYS A 317 25.95 46.29 -9.46
CA LYS A 317 26.04 45.60 -8.17
C LYS A 317 24.68 45.28 -7.58
N GLU A 318 23.71 46.19 -7.68
CA GLU A 318 22.33 45.93 -7.25
C GLU A 318 21.66 44.85 -8.10
N GLU A 319 21.87 44.86 -9.42
CA GLU A 319 21.41 43.81 -10.33
C GLU A 319 22.03 42.45 -9.99
N GLN A 320 23.35 42.39 -9.75
CA GLN A 320 24.05 41.17 -9.33
C GLN A 320 23.53 40.65 -7.99
N LYS A 321 23.36 41.52 -6.98
CA LYS A 321 22.79 41.13 -5.68
C LYS A 321 21.37 40.60 -5.82
N THR A 322 20.59 41.18 -6.73
CA THR A 322 19.25 40.70 -7.07
C THR A 322 19.31 39.34 -7.75
N GLN A 323 20.22 39.16 -8.72
CA GLN A 323 20.45 37.86 -9.37
C GLN A 323 20.93 36.79 -8.38
N GLU A 324 21.85 37.09 -7.47
CA GLU A 324 22.27 36.17 -6.42
C GLU A 324 21.10 35.76 -5.52
N THR A 325 20.24 36.71 -5.16
CA THR A 325 19.04 36.45 -4.36
C THR A 325 18.07 35.53 -5.12
N ILE A 326 17.86 35.80 -6.42
CA ILE A 326 17.06 34.94 -7.31
C ILE A 326 17.70 33.55 -7.43
N MET A 327 19.03 33.48 -7.57
CA MET A 327 19.78 32.23 -7.69
C MET A 327 19.65 31.39 -6.41
N LYS A 328 19.78 32.00 -5.23
CA LYS A 328 19.57 31.33 -3.93
C LYS A 328 18.15 30.81 -3.79
N LYS A 329 17.13 31.63 -4.14
CA LYS A 329 15.72 31.19 -4.15
C LYS A 329 15.48 30.06 -5.16
N SER A 330 16.07 30.15 -6.35
CA SER A 330 15.99 29.12 -7.40
C SER A 330 16.64 27.82 -6.97
N GLN A 331 17.80 27.87 -6.30
CA GLN A 331 18.45 26.71 -5.70
C GLN A 331 17.58 26.06 -4.62
N GLN A 332 16.97 26.85 -3.73
CA GLN A 332 16.03 26.34 -2.73
C GLN A 332 14.83 25.62 -3.39
N ILE A 333 14.24 26.22 -4.42
CA ILE A 333 13.17 25.58 -5.21
C ILE A 333 13.67 24.27 -5.85
N SER A 334 14.87 24.28 -6.43
CA SER A 334 15.48 23.09 -7.02
C SER A 334 15.69 21.96 -6.00
N TYR A 335 16.16 22.28 -4.79
CA TYR A 335 16.28 21.30 -3.70
C TYR A 335 14.93 20.72 -3.29
N VAL A 336 13.90 21.56 -3.14
CA VAL A 336 12.54 21.10 -2.83
C VAL A 336 12.00 20.18 -3.93
N LEU A 337 12.18 20.55 -5.21
CA LEU A 337 11.76 19.72 -6.35
C LEU A 337 12.52 18.39 -6.42
N MET A 338 13.82 18.38 -6.11
CA MET A 338 14.63 17.16 -6.08
C MET A 338 14.17 16.22 -4.95
N ILE A 339 13.89 16.75 -3.75
CA ILE A 339 13.33 15.98 -2.64
C ILE A 339 11.94 15.43 -3.01
N ALA A 340 11.07 16.27 -3.58
CA ALA A 340 9.74 15.85 -4.03
C ALA A 340 9.82 14.76 -5.12
N GLY A 341 10.74 14.91 -6.08
CA GLY A 341 11.00 13.90 -7.11
C GLY A 341 11.52 12.58 -6.53
N PHE A 342 12.41 12.64 -5.54
CA PHE A 342 12.90 11.46 -4.84
C PHE A 342 11.77 10.74 -4.07
N ILE A 343 10.92 11.48 -3.37
CA ILE A 343 9.73 10.95 -2.70
C ILE A 343 8.78 10.31 -3.70
N LEU A 344 8.55 10.94 -4.86
CA LEU A 344 7.69 10.41 -5.92
C LEU A 344 8.24 9.09 -6.48
N ILE A 345 9.55 9.02 -6.71
CA ILE A 345 10.21 7.78 -7.18
C ILE A 345 10.06 6.67 -6.13
N LEU A 346 10.25 6.96 -4.84
CA LEU A 346 10.03 6.00 -3.76
C LEU A 346 8.57 5.52 -3.71
N LEU A 347 7.60 6.44 -3.88
CA LEU A 347 6.18 6.09 -3.95
C LEU A 347 5.88 5.19 -5.15
N LEU A 348 6.43 5.49 -6.33
CA LEU A 348 6.28 4.66 -7.52
C LEU A 348 6.88 3.26 -7.34
N ILE A 349 8.06 3.15 -6.74
CA ILE A 349 8.70 1.86 -6.42
C ILE A 349 7.81 1.08 -5.43
N ASN A 350 7.28 1.74 -4.41
CA ASN A 350 6.38 1.11 -3.44
C ASN A 350 5.07 0.66 -4.09
N MET A 351 4.43 1.51 -4.90
CA MET A 351 3.24 1.15 -5.67
C MET A 351 3.50 -0.02 -6.62
N PHE A 352 4.64 -0.06 -7.29
CA PHE A 352 5.01 -1.18 -8.17
C PHE A 352 5.22 -2.48 -7.39
N LYS A 353 5.89 -2.42 -6.23
CA LYS A 353 6.01 -3.56 -5.32
C LYS A 353 4.63 -4.05 -4.84
N ASN A 354 3.77 -3.13 -4.40
CA ASN A 354 2.42 -3.44 -3.96
C ASN A 354 1.57 -4.02 -5.08
N TYR A 355 1.66 -3.50 -6.30
CA TYR A 355 0.99 -4.05 -7.47
C TYR A 355 1.43 -5.49 -7.73
N LYS A 356 2.75 -5.76 -7.79
CA LYS A 356 3.27 -7.13 -7.96
C LYS A 356 2.90 -8.07 -6.82
N PHE A 357 2.86 -7.58 -5.58
CA PHE A 357 2.43 -8.38 -4.44
C PHE A 357 0.94 -8.72 -4.55
N ARG A 358 0.11 -7.74 -4.91
CA ARG A 358 -1.34 -7.89 -5.05
C ARG A 358 -1.71 -8.85 -6.18
N THR A 359 -1.00 -8.82 -7.31
CA THR A 359 -1.22 -9.78 -8.40
C THR A 359 -0.87 -11.20 -7.96
N LYS A 360 0.28 -11.42 -7.32
CA LYS A 360 0.65 -12.74 -6.76
C LYS A 360 -0.36 -13.24 -5.73
N ALA A 361 -0.85 -12.36 -4.85
CA ALA A 361 -1.86 -12.71 -3.86
C ALA A 361 -3.19 -13.09 -4.53
N LEU A 362 -3.61 -12.35 -5.56
CA LEU A 362 -4.80 -12.66 -6.37
C LEU A 362 -4.69 -14.01 -7.08
N ASP A 363 -3.54 -14.32 -7.67
CA ASP A 363 -3.32 -15.61 -8.34
C ASP A 363 -3.36 -16.77 -7.34
N LYS A 364 -2.72 -16.60 -6.17
CA LYS A 364 -2.76 -17.59 -5.09
C LYS A 364 -4.19 -17.77 -4.55
N LEU A 365 -4.94 -16.67 -4.39
CA LEU A 365 -6.34 -16.71 -3.95
C LEU A 365 -7.23 -17.41 -4.98
N ARG A 366 -7.07 -17.12 -6.26
CA ARG A 366 -7.80 -17.79 -7.35
C ARG A 366 -7.52 -19.28 -7.38
N SER A 367 -6.25 -19.68 -7.25
CA SER A 367 -5.87 -21.09 -7.17
C SER A 367 -6.49 -21.77 -5.95
N LYS A 368 -6.47 -21.13 -4.78
CA LYS A 368 -7.09 -21.67 -3.56
C LYS A 368 -8.60 -21.76 -3.63
N ASN A 369 -9.28 -20.75 -4.19
CA ASN A 369 -10.72 -20.79 -4.41
C ASN A 369 -11.11 -21.87 -5.43
N LYS A 370 -10.30 -22.09 -6.47
CA LYS A 370 -10.52 -23.19 -7.41
C LYS A 370 -10.42 -24.55 -6.71
N GLN A 371 -9.34 -24.78 -5.95
CA GLN A 371 -9.16 -26.01 -5.16
C GLN A 371 -10.30 -26.22 -4.16
N LEU A 372 -10.73 -25.15 -3.47
CA LEU A 372 -11.84 -25.22 -2.52
C LEU A 372 -13.16 -25.57 -3.21
N ARG A 373 -13.41 -24.97 -4.38
CA ARG A 373 -14.61 -25.26 -5.16
C ARG A 373 -14.63 -26.70 -5.66
N GLU A 374 -13.52 -27.18 -6.21
CA GLU A 374 -13.38 -28.57 -6.67
C GLU A 374 -13.59 -29.56 -5.52
N ALA A 375 -12.95 -29.33 -4.36
CA ALA A 375 -13.15 -30.17 -3.18
C ALA A 375 -14.59 -30.14 -2.65
N LYS A 376 -15.25 -28.97 -2.72
CA LYS A 376 -16.66 -28.84 -2.36
C LYS A 376 -17.57 -29.62 -3.31
N GLU A 377 -17.37 -29.46 -4.62
CA GLU A 377 -18.14 -30.17 -5.66
C GLU A 377 -17.97 -31.68 -5.53
N GLU A 378 -16.75 -32.15 -5.25
CA GLU A 378 -16.49 -33.58 -4.99
C GLU A 378 -17.18 -34.09 -3.73
N ALA A 379 -17.13 -33.33 -2.62
CA ALA A 379 -17.80 -33.69 -1.38
C ALA A 379 -19.33 -33.73 -1.53
N GLU A 380 -19.91 -32.76 -2.25
CA GLU A 380 -21.35 -32.74 -2.55
C GLU A 380 -21.75 -33.92 -3.44
N ALA A 381 -20.95 -34.24 -4.46
CA ALA A 381 -21.19 -35.40 -5.32
C ALA A 381 -21.15 -36.71 -4.52
N GLN A 382 -20.17 -36.88 -3.64
CA GLN A 382 -20.08 -38.06 -2.76
C GLN A 382 -21.27 -38.14 -1.80
N ALA A 383 -21.69 -37.02 -1.21
CA ALA A 383 -22.85 -36.98 -0.32
C ALA A 383 -24.14 -37.39 -1.05
N ASN A 384 -24.36 -36.85 -2.26
CA ASN A 384 -25.52 -37.18 -3.09
C ASN A 384 -25.51 -38.65 -3.54
N MET A 385 -24.36 -39.17 -3.99
CA MET A 385 -24.22 -40.59 -4.35
C MET A 385 -24.50 -41.51 -3.16
N LYS A 386 -24.01 -41.14 -1.96
CA LYS A 386 -24.27 -41.88 -0.73
C LYS A 386 -25.76 -41.89 -0.39
N ALA A 387 -26.44 -40.74 -0.46
CA ALA A 387 -27.88 -40.64 -0.21
C ALA A 387 -28.69 -41.46 -1.22
N GLN A 388 -28.37 -41.35 -2.51
CA GLN A 388 -29.03 -42.10 -3.58
C GLN A 388 -28.82 -43.61 -3.41
N PHE A 389 -27.61 -44.06 -3.06
CA PHE A 389 -27.32 -45.46 -2.79
C PHE A 389 -28.21 -46.05 -1.70
N PHE A 390 -28.33 -45.37 -0.55
CA PHE A 390 -29.20 -45.85 0.54
C PHE A 390 -30.69 -45.85 0.16
N SER A 391 -31.14 -44.86 -0.61
CA SER A 391 -32.51 -44.82 -1.11
C SER A 391 -32.82 -45.99 -2.07
N THR A 392 -31.92 -46.30 -2.99
CA THR A 392 -32.09 -47.43 -3.92
C THR A 392 -32.05 -48.75 -3.18
N VAL A 393 -31.04 -48.97 -2.32
CA VAL A 393 -30.90 -50.22 -1.56
C VAL A 393 -32.11 -50.45 -0.64
N SER A 394 -32.65 -49.39 -0.04
CA SER A 394 -33.91 -49.47 0.72
C SER A 394 -35.03 -50.11 -0.08
N HIS A 395 -35.26 -49.57 -1.27
CA HIS A 395 -36.38 -49.96 -2.14
C HIS A 395 -36.23 -51.42 -2.60
N GLU A 396 -35.02 -51.79 -3.03
CA GLU A 396 -34.70 -53.14 -3.49
C GLU A 396 -34.78 -54.20 -2.39
N LEU A 397 -34.50 -53.83 -1.12
CA LEU A 397 -34.63 -54.75 0.00
C LEU A 397 -36.05 -54.85 0.56
N ARG A 398 -36.80 -53.72 0.59
CA ARG A 398 -38.16 -53.68 1.15
C ARG A 398 -39.14 -54.51 0.34
N THR A 399 -39.04 -54.45 -0.98
CA THR A 399 -39.96 -55.10 -1.92
C THR A 399 -40.04 -56.62 -1.77
N PRO A 400 -38.93 -57.40 -1.80
CA PRO A 400 -38.99 -58.84 -1.59
C PRO A 400 -39.40 -59.21 -0.15
N LEU A 401 -38.97 -58.42 0.85
CA LEU A 401 -39.31 -58.70 2.25
C LEU A 401 -40.78 -58.49 2.57
N TYR A 402 -41.39 -57.49 1.94
CA TYR A 402 -42.82 -57.28 2.00
C TYR A 402 -43.58 -58.52 1.52
N GLY A 403 -43.13 -59.11 0.41
CA GLY A 403 -43.68 -60.37 -0.09
C GLY A 403 -43.57 -61.51 0.91
N VAL A 404 -42.41 -61.70 1.54
CA VAL A 404 -42.20 -62.76 2.53
C VAL A 404 -43.04 -62.54 3.79
N VAL A 405 -43.10 -61.31 4.32
CA VAL A 405 -43.92 -60.97 5.51
C VAL A 405 -45.41 -61.12 5.21
N GLY A 406 -45.87 -60.65 4.05
CA GLY A 406 -47.26 -60.77 3.61
C GLY A 406 -47.67 -62.23 3.43
N LEU A 407 -46.87 -63.03 2.71
CA LEU A 407 -47.15 -64.46 2.49
C LEU A 407 -47.10 -65.26 3.80
N THR A 408 -46.14 -65.01 4.68
CA THR A 408 -46.08 -65.67 5.99
C THR A 408 -47.23 -65.25 6.90
N SER A 409 -47.73 -64.02 6.81
CA SER A 409 -48.93 -63.60 7.55
C SER A 409 -50.20 -64.27 7.01
N LEU A 410 -50.34 -64.33 5.68
CA LEU A 410 -51.46 -65.01 5.02
C LEU A 410 -51.48 -66.52 5.30
N LEU A 411 -50.33 -67.20 5.22
CA LEU A 411 -50.21 -68.62 5.58
C LEU A 411 -50.59 -68.88 7.04
N SER A 412 -50.30 -67.92 7.93
CA SER A 412 -50.63 -67.99 9.35
C SER A 412 -52.14 -67.89 9.61
N GLU A 413 -52.85 -67.15 8.76
CA GLU A 413 -54.31 -66.98 8.81
C GLU A 413 -55.03 -68.16 8.16
N ASP A 414 -54.62 -68.55 6.95
CA ASP A 414 -55.23 -69.63 6.16
C ASP A 414 -55.09 -70.99 6.86
N PHE A 415 -54.01 -71.19 7.63
CA PHE A 415 -53.74 -72.42 8.37
C PHE A 415 -53.44 -72.11 9.85
N PRO A 416 -54.45 -72.02 10.72
CA PRO A 416 -54.27 -71.72 12.15
C PRO A 416 -53.27 -72.64 12.86
N ASN A 417 -53.15 -73.89 12.40
CA ASN A 417 -52.23 -74.90 12.91
C ASN A 417 -50.76 -74.50 12.72
N LEU A 418 -50.44 -73.67 11.72
CA LEU A 418 -49.10 -73.13 11.50
C LEU A 418 -48.70 -72.10 12.56
N LYS A 419 -49.67 -71.47 13.26
CA LYS A 419 -49.37 -70.52 14.35
C LYS A 419 -48.60 -71.18 15.49
N GLU A 420 -48.76 -72.49 15.68
CA GLU A 420 -48.07 -73.27 16.71
C GLU A 420 -46.79 -73.94 16.22
N ASN A 421 -46.48 -73.90 14.93
CA ASN A 421 -45.29 -74.53 14.35
C ASN A 421 -44.03 -73.66 14.56
N GLU A 422 -43.02 -74.19 15.25
CA GLU A 422 -41.79 -73.47 15.59
C GLU A 422 -40.98 -72.97 14.38
N ASN A 423 -40.91 -73.74 13.29
CA ASN A 423 -40.21 -73.31 12.07
C ASN A 423 -40.93 -72.15 11.38
N PHE A 424 -42.27 -72.19 11.40
CA PHE A 424 -43.09 -71.13 10.84
C PHE A 424 -43.06 -69.86 11.70
N LYS A 425 -43.12 -69.99 13.03
CA LYS A 425 -42.87 -68.89 13.98
C LYS A 425 -41.51 -68.25 13.70
N SER A 426 -40.47 -69.06 13.50
CA SER A 426 -39.11 -68.59 13.18
C SER A 426 -39.00 -67.89 11.83
N LEU A 427 -39.68 -68.39 10.79
CA LEU A 427 -39.70 -67.76 9.46
C LEU A 427 -40.43 -66.42 9.48
N LYS A 428 -41.61 -66.36 10.11
CA LYS A 428 -42.38 -65.13 10.29
C LYS A 428 -41.62 -64.12 11.15
N PHE A 429 -40.94 -64.59 12.19
CA PHE A 429 -40.05 -63.76 13.00
C PHE A 429 -38.89 -63.21 12.16
N SER A 430 -38.20 -64.04 11.38
CA SER A 430 -37.04 -63.62 10.59
C SER A 430 -37.41 -62.59 9.51
N SER A 431 -38.57 -62.76 8.86
CA SER A 431 -39.05 -61.83 7.84
C SER A 431 -39.45 -60.47 8.44
N THR A 432 -40.16 -60.48 9.56
CA THR A 432 -40.55 -59.26 10.29
C THR A 432 -39.36 -58.55 10.93
N TYR A 433 -38.39 -59.30 11.47
CA TYR A 433 -37.15 -58.79 12.02
C TYR A 433 -36.29 -58.09 10.97
N LEU A 434 -36.07 -58.72 9.81
CA LEU A 434 -35.24 -58.15 8.75
C LEU A 434 -35.85 -56.86 8.18
N LEU A 435 -37.17 -56.82 8.02
CA LEU A 435 -37.90 -55.61 7.62
C LEU A 435 -37.71 -54.47 8.63
N SER A 436 -37.84 -54.77 9.92
CA SER A 436 -37.59 -53.80 11.00
C SER A 436 -36.14 -53.32 11.01
N LEU A 437 -35.17 -54.22 10.80
CA LEU A 437 -33.75 -53.87 10.75
C LEU A 437 -33.45 -52.89 9.61
N ILE A 438 -33.96 -53.17 8.41
CA ILE A 438 -33.79 -52.30 7.25
C ILE A 438 -34.40 -50.93 7.50
N ASN A 439 -35.65 -50.87 7.97
CA ASN A 439 -36.30 -49.59 8.28
C ASN A 439 -35.51 -48.76 9.30
N ASN A 440 -34.99 -49.39 10.35
CA ASN A 440 -34.18 -48.73 11.37
C ASN A 440 -32.83 -48.22 10.82
N VAL A 441 -32.13 -48.99 9.99
CA VAL A 441 -30.86 -48.57 9.36
C VAL A 441 -31.07 -47.38 8.43
N LEU A 442 -32.17 -47.38 7.68
CA LEU A 442 -32.51 -46.30 6.78
C LEU A 442 -32.87 -45.03 7.52
N GLN A 443 -33.62 -45.15 8.60
CA GLN A 443 -33.97 -44.02 9.44
C GLN A 443 -32.72 -43.31 10.00
N ILE A 444 -31.73 -44.07 10.46
CA ILE A 444 -30.44 -43.52 10.91
C ILE A 444 -29.75 -42.75 9.78
N ASN A 445 -29.71 -43.32 8.57
CA ASN A 445 -29.09 -42.64 7.42
C ASN A 445 -29.88 -41.39 6.99
N LYS A 446 -31.20 -41.38 7.08
CA LYS A 446 -32.03 -40.20 6.76
C LYS A 446 -31.77 -39.07 7.76
N ILE A 447 -31.65 -39.39 9.05
CA ILE A 447 -31.25 -38.43 10.09
C ILE A 447 -29.84 -37.87 9.83
N GLU A 448 -28.88 -38.72 9.43
CA GLU A 448 -27.47 -38.34 9.23
C GLU A 448 -27.20 -37.57 7.91
N SER A 449 -27.99 -37.78 6.85
CA SER A 449 -27.68 -37.26 5.50
C SER A 449 -28.43 -35.99 5.10
N GLN A 450 -29.67 -35.79 5.55
CA GLN A 450 -30.54 -34.72 5.04
C GLN A 450 -30.90 -33.64 6.06
N GLY A 451 -30.54 -33.81 7.34
CA GLY A 451 -30.91 -32.86 8.39
C GLY A 451 -32.43 -32.76 8.52
N ILE A 452 -33.04 -33.72 9.22
CA ILE A 452 -34.49 -33.69 9.47
C ILE A 452 -34.82 -32.42 10.25
N LYS A 453 -35.67 -31.57 9.67
CA LYS A 453 -36.25 -30.42 10.38
C LYS A 453 -37.46 -30.91 11.16
N LEU A 454 -37.51 -30.58 12.45
CA LEU A 454 -38.69 -30.85 13.26
C LEU A 454 -39.89 -30.07 12.72
N GLU A 455 -41.02 -30.75 12.60
CA GLU A 455 -42.30 -30.08 12.38
C GLU A 455 -42.76 -29.39 13.67
N SER A 456 -43.53 -28.31 13.53
CA SER A 456 -44.09 -27.58 14.68
C SER A 456 -45.60 -27.46 14.50
N ILE A 457 -46.31 -28.50 14.91
CA ILE A 457 -47.76 -28.65 14.75
C ILE A 457 -48.40 -28.74 16.15
N PRO A 458 -49.61 -28.16 16.38
CA PRO A 458 -50.35 -28.36 17.62
C PRO A 458 -50.70 -29.85 17.84
N PHE A 459 -50.43 -30.38 19.03
CA PHE A 459 -50.83 -31.74 19.41
C PHE A 459 -51.18 -31.86 20.89
N HIS A 460 -52.03 -32.84 21.22
CA HIS A 460 -52.39 -33.16 22.61
C HIS A 460 -51.40 -34.16 23.23
N VAL A 461 -50.51 -33.68 24.09
CA VAL A 461 -49.47 -34.55 24.69
C VAL A 461 -50.05 -35.67 25.56
N ARG A 462 -51.16 -35.40 26.27
CA ARG A 462 -51.84 -36.41 27.10
C ARG A 462 -52.42 -37.54 26.24
N ASN A 463 -53.09 -37.19 25.14
CA ASN A 463 -53.65 -38.16 24.19
C ASN A 463 -52.53 -38.97 23.54
N LEU A 464 -51.46 -38.30 23.09
CA LEU A 464 -50.31 -38.97 22.49
C LEU A 464 -49.71 -40.04 23.40
N VAL A 465 -49.40 -39.69 24.66
CA VAL A 465 -48.84 -40.65 25.62
C VAL A 465 -49.84 -41.78 25.91
N HIS A 466 -51.12 -41.46 26.08
CA HIS A 466 -52.16 -42.46 26.32
C HIS A 466 -52.31 -43.44 25.14
N GLU A 467 -52.31 -42.96 23.90
CA GLU A 467 -52.34 -43.79 22.68
C GLU A 467 -51.11 -44.68 22.56
N VAL A 468 -49.92 -44.12 22.80
CA VAL A 468 -48.67 -44.89 22.79
C VAL A 468 -48.72 -45.99 23.85
N VAL A 469 -49.15 -45.69 25.08
CA VAL A 469 -49.29 -46.69 26.15
C VAL A 469 -50.30 -47.78 25.78
N ASN A 470 -51.45 -47.39 25.24
CA ASN A 470 -52.50 -48.33 24.84
C ASN A 470 -52.05 -49.28 23.74
N SER A 471 -51.18 -48.84 22.83
CA SER A 471 -50.63 -49.72 21.78
C SER A 471 -49.83 -50.91 22.34
N PHE A 472 -49.26 -50.78 23.55
CA PHE A 472 -48.56 -51.85 24.25
C PHE A 472 -49.42 -52.59 25.29
N SER A 473 -50.70 -52.26 25.44
CA SER A 473 -51.59 -52.88 26.46
C SER A 473 -51.67 -54.40 26.35
N PHE A 474 -51.73 -54.93 25.12
CA PHE A 474 -51.75 -56.38 24.89
C PHE A 474 -50.42 -57.03 25.27
N ALA A 475 -49.29 -56.45 24.87
CA ALA A 475 -47.96 -56.98 25.20
C ALA A 475 -47.66 -56.90 26.71
N ALA A 476 -48.05 -55.80 27.36
CA ALA A 476 -47.97 -55.65 28.81
C ALA A 476 -48.83 -56.70 29.53
N SER A 477 -50.05 -56.97 29.03
CA SER A 477 -50.93 -58.01 29.57
C SER A 477 -50.35 -59.43 29.39
N GLN A 478 -49.76 -59.74 28.23
CA GLN A 478 -49.08 -61.02 28.00
C GLN A 478 -47.90 -61.23 28.96
N ASN A 479 -47.12 -60.18 29.23
CA ASN A 479 -46.00 -60.21 30.18
C ASN A 479 -46.45 -60.03 31.64
N GLN A 480 -47.75 -59.90 31.90
CA GLN A 480 -48.36 -59.66 33.23
C GLN A 480 -47.83 -58.41 33.95
N ASN A 481 -47.43 -57.38 33.19
CA ASN A 481 -46.91 -56.12 33.71
C ASN A 481 -48.04 -55.15 34.04
N LYS A 482 -47.83 -54.30 35.06
CA LYS A 482 -48.70 -53.17 35.40
C LYS A 482 -48.08 -51.86 34.91
N VAL A 483 -48.83 -51.11 34.10
CA VAL A 483 -48.37 -49.81 33.58
C VAL A 483 -49.04 -48.68 34.36
N HIS A 484 -48.23 -47.78 34.90
CA HIS A 484 -48.65 -46.62 35.68
C HIS A 484 -48.32 -45.34 34.89
N GLN A 485 -49.31 -44.48 34.69
CA GLN A 485 -49.16 -43.23 33.94
C GLN A 485 -49.37 -42.03 34.89
N GLU A 486 -48.37 -41.16 34.97
CA GLU A 486 -48.39 -39.97 35.82
C GLU A 486 -48.04 -38.73 34.97
N ILE A 487 -48.99 -37.81 34.78
CA ILE A 487 -48.76 -36.58 34.00
C ILE A 487 -49.08 -35.37 34.87
N ASP A 488 -48.09 -34.52 35.11
CA ASP A 488 -48.23 -33.29 35.89
C ASP A 488 -49.34 -32.39 35.31
N SER A 489 -50.24 -31.93 36.18
CA SER A 489 -51.31 -30.98 35.88
C SER A 489 -50.81 -29.64 35.32
N LYS A 490 -49.55 -29.26 35.59
CA LYS A 490 -48.95 -28.00 35.13
C LYS A 490 -48.61 -27.97 33.64
N ILE A 491 -48.58 -29.13 32.99
CA ILE A 491 -48.28 -29.26 31.56
C ILE A 491 -49.53 -28.86 30.75
N PRO A 492 -49.41 -27.88 29.81
CA PRO A 492 -50.51 -27.50 28.92
C PRO A 492 -51.07 -28.69 28.13
N GLU A 493 -52.36 -28.66 27.83
CA GLU A 493 -53.00 -29.74 27.05
C GLU A 493 -52.52 -29.79 25.59
N ILE A 494 -52.25 -28.64 24.98
CA ILE A 494 -51.84 -28.50 23.57
C ILE A 494 -50.45 -27.87 23.49
N LEU A 495 -49.53 -28.58 22.85
CA LEU A 495 -48.15 -28.17 22.63
C LEU A 495 -47.86 -28.05 21.13
N LEU A 496 -46.95 -27.17 20.73
CA LEU A 496 -46.40 -27.07 19.39
C LEU A 496 -45.11 -27.90 19.31
N GLY A 497 -45.10 -28.89 18.43
CA GLY A 497 -43.92 -29.72 18.19
C GLY A 497 -44.21 -30.85 17.22
N ASP A 498 -43.26 -31.78 17.14
CA ASP A 498 -43.34 -32.94 16.26
C ASP A 498 -43.83 -34.17 17.02
N SER A 499 -45.15 -34.40 17.02
CA SER A 499 -45.79 -35.50 17.76
C SER A 499 -45.38 -36.88 17.25
N VAL A 500 -45.10 -37.00 15.95
CA VAL A 500 -44.68 -38.27 15.33
C VAL A 500 -43.31 -38.67 15.87
N ARG A 501 -42.34 -37.76 15.87
CA ARG A 501 -40.97 -38.03 16.31
C ARG A 501 -40.93 -38.27 17.82
N LEU A 502 -41.73 -37.54 18.59
CA LEU A 502 -41.92 -37.78 20.03
C LEU A 502 -42.55 -39.16 20.30
N SER A 503 -43.61 -39.54 19.58
CA SER A 503 -44.24 -40.85 19.73
C SER A 503 -43.25 -41.98 19.45
N GLN A 504 -42.36 -41.81 18.48
CA GLN A 504 -41.35 -42.80 18.16
C GLN A 504 -40.32 -42.98 19.26
N ILE A 505 -39.89 -41.89 19.91
CA ILE A 505 -39.03 -41.96 21.10
C ILE A 505 -39.75 -42.77 22.20
N LEU A 506 -41.01 -42.42 22.48
CA LEU A 506 -41.81 -43.07 23.52
C LEU A 506 -42.07 -44.56 23.22
N MET A 507 -42.44 -44.90 21.99
CA MET A 507 -42.66 -46.30 21.58
C MET A 507 -41.41 -47.16 21.74
N ASN A 508 -40.22 -46.63 21.42
CA ASN A 508 -38.97 -47.37 21.60
C ASN A 508 -38.66 -47.62 23.08
N LEU A 509 -38.84 -46.61 23.94
CA LEU A 509 -38.52 -46.72 25.37
C LEU A 509 -39.56 -47.56 26.11
N ILE A 510 -40.85 -47.34 25.88
CA ILE A 510 -41.94 -48.13 26.47
C ILE A 510 -41.92 -49.57 25.95
N GLY A 511 -41.64 -49.77 24.66
CA GLY A 511 -41.47 -51.10 24.09
C GLY A 511 -40.32 -51.87 24.74
N ASN A 512 -39.19 -51.22 25.03
CA ASN A 512 -38.10 -51.84 25.78
C ASN A 512 -38.52 -52.16 27.22
N ALA A 513 -39.17 -51.22 27.93
CA ALA A 513 -39.64 -51.45 29.30
C ALA A 513 -40.60 -52.65 29.40
N VAL A 514 -41.58 -52.74 28.48
CA VAL A 514 -42.54 -53.87 28.41
C VAL A 514 -41.84 -55.19 28.09
N LYS A 515 -40.82 -55.15 27.23
CA LYS A 515 -40.10 -56.33 26.77
C LYS A 515 -39.15 -56.91 27.82
N PHE A 516 -38.47 -56.08 28.60
CA PHE A 516 -37.43 -56.50 29.55
C PHE A 516 -37.93 -56.64 30.99
N THR A 517 -39.24 -56.49 31.19
CA THR A 517 -39.94 -56.67 32.47
C THR A 517 -40.96 -57.80 32.32
N GLU A 518 -40.97 -58.76 33.23
CA GLU A 518 -42.01 -59.79 33.35
C GLU A 518 -42.60 -59.74 34.76
N LYS A 519 -43.94 -59.72 34.88
CA LYS A 519 -44.67 -59.64 36.16
C LYS A 519 -44.29 -58.42 37.03
N GLY A 520 -43.89 -57.32 36.40
CA GLY A 520 -43.39 -56.12 37.07
C GLY A 520 -44.26 -54.87 36.88
N ASN A 521 -43.69 -53.72 37.19
CA ASN A 521 -44.28 -52.40 37.07
C ASN A 521 -43.49 -51.52 36.11
N ILE A 522 -44.21 -50.75 35.31
CA ILE A 522 -43.65 -49.77 34.39
C ILE A 522 -44.29 -48.42 34.70
N TRP A 523 -43.49 -47.43 35.04
CA TRP A 523 -43.94 -46.07 35.31
C TRP A 523 -43.56 -45.14 34.17
N ILE A 524 -44.55 -44.39 33.69
CA ILE A 524 -44.37 -43.38 32.64
C ILE A 524 -44.77 -42.04 33.23
N ARG A 525 -43.77 -41.20 33.49
CA ARG A 525 -43.93 -39.92 34.19
C ARG A 525 -43.59 -38.76 33.28
N LEU A 526 -44.49 -37.77 33.24
CA LEU A 526 -44.27 -36.47 32.60
C LEU A 526 -44.30 -35.38 33.67
N THR A 527 -43.17 -34.72 33.90
CA THR A 527 -43.02 -33.67 34.91
C THR A 527 -42.60 -32.36 34.28
N SER A 528 -43.23 -31.25 34.69
CA SER A 528 -42.81 -29.91 34.24
C SER A 528 -41.57 -29.46 35.05
N GLU A 529 -40.45 -29.19 34.38
CA GLU A 529 -39.20 -28.74 35.04
C GLU A 529 -39.09 -27.21 35.08
N GLU A 530 -39.20 -26.55 33.92
CA GLU A 530 -39.00 -25.11 33.78
C GLU A 530 -40.06 -24.49 32.85
N LYS A 531 -40.55 -23.30 33.22
CA LYS A 531 -41.48 -22.50 32.39
C LYS A 531 -40.87 -21.14 32.12
N GLN A 532 -40.59 -20.85 30.85
CA GLN A 532 -40.12 -19.53 30.39
C GLN A 532 -41.13 -18.94 29.40
N GLY A 533 -42.02 -18.08 29.88
CA GLY A 533 -43.09 -17.50 29.07
C GLY A 533 -44.08 -18.57 28.56
N LYS A 534 -44.17 -18.73 27.23
CA LYS A 534 -44.96 -19.78 26.56
C LYS A 534 -44.18 -21.08 26.32
N LYS A 535 -42.90 -21.16 26.70
CA LYS A 535 -42.09 -22.37 26.57
C LYS A 535 -42.14 -23.18 27.86
N HIS A 536 -42.41 -24.48 27.72
CA HIS A 536 -42.50 -25.45 28.80
C HIS A 536 -41.49 -26.56 28.56
N THR A 537 -40.55 -26.72 29.48
CA THR A 537 -39.62 -27.85 29.47
C THR A 537 -40.24 -29.01 30.24
N ILE A 538 -40.48 -30.11 29.53
CA ILE A 538 -41.14 -31.30 30.04
C ILE A 538 -40.11 -32.42 30.09
N LYS A 539 -39.92 -32.97 31.29
CA LYS A 539 -39.15 -34.19 31.49
C LYS A 539 -40.03 -35.41 31.34
N PHE A 540 -39.61 -36.30 30.47
CA PHE A 540 -40.18 -37.62 30.28
C PHE A 540 -39.29 -38.62 31.02
N SER A 541 -39.89 -39.48 31.83
CA SER A 541 -39.22 -40.60 32.50
C SER A 541 -40.01 -41.88 32.26
N ILE A 542 -39.32 -42.89 31.75
CA ILE A 542 -39.83 -44.25 31.54
C ILE A 542 -38.99 -45.14 32.44
N GLN A 543 -39.62 -45.69 33.48
CA GLN A 543 -38.99 -46.54 34.48
C GLN A 543 -39.63 -47.92 34.48
N ASP A 544 -38.82 -48.97 34.57
CA ASP A 544 -39.25 -50.34 34.84
C ASP A 544 -38.51 -50.94 36.03
N ASP A 545 -39.08 -51.97 36.65
CA ASP A 545 -38.47 -52.81 37.69
C ASP A 545 -37.98 -54.16 37.13
N GLY A 546 -37.57 -54.19 35.85
CA GLY A 546 -37.10 -55.39 35.16
C GLY A 546 -35.64 -55.76 35.44
N ILE A 547 -35.02 -56.50 34.51
CA ILE A 547 -33.68 -57.09 34.67
C ILE A 547 -32.51 -56.10 34.78
N GLY A 548 -32.74 -54.82 34.50
CA GLY A 548 -31.69 -53.80 34.49
C GLY A 548 -30.57 -54.00 33.43
N ILE A 549 -29.61 -53.07 33.43
CA ILE A 549 -28.48 -53.02 32.49
C ILE A 549 -27.15 -53.06 33.26
N PRO A 550 -26.28 -54.06 33.01
CA PRO A 550 -24.97 -54.17 33.65
C PRO A 550 -24.10 -52.93 33.40
N GLN A 551 -23.37 -52.47 34.44
CA GLN A 551 -22.60 -51.22 34.41
C GLN A 551 -21.61 -51.13 33.23
N GLU A 552 -20.98 -52.25 32.87
CA GLU A 552 -20.03 -52.35 31.75
C GLU A 552 -20.69 -52.10 30.37
N LYS A 553 -22.00 -52.28 30.25
CA LYS A 553 -22.76 -52.10 28.99
C LYS A 553 -23.58 -50.81 28.94
N GLN A 554 -23.70 -50.06 30.04
CA GLN A 554 -24.54 -48.85 30.11
C GLN A 554 -24.12 -47.73 29.14
N VAL A 555 -22.85 -47.68 28.72
CA VAL A 555 -22.39 -46.73 27.70
C VAL A 555 -22.68 -47.25 26.28
N SER A 556 -22.42 -48.54 26.04
CA SER A 556 -22.51 -49.14 24.70
C SER A 556 -23.94 -49.48 24.28
N VAL A 557 -24.93 -49.48 25.17
CA VAL A 557 -26.35 -49.67 24.80
C VAL A 557 -26.89 -48.62 23.84
N PHE A 558 -26.23 -47.47 23.70
CA PHE A 558 -26.58 -46.44 22.72
C PHE A 558 -25.83 -46.59 21.38
N ASP A 559 -24.87 -47.51 21.28
CA ASP A 559 -24.13 -47.77 20.04
C ASP A 559 -24.96 -48.64 19.07
N LYS A 560 -24.65 -48.54 17.78
CA LYS A 560 -25.38 -49.26 16.73
C LYS A 560 -25.15 -50.77 16.87
N PHE A 561 -26.23 -51.56 16.85
CA PHE A 561 -26.24 -53.04 16.85
C PHE A 561 -25.80 -53.71 18.16
N VAL A 562 -25.79 -52.99 19.29
CA VAL A 562 -25.45 -53.58 20.59
C VAL A 562 -26.67 -54.26 21.22
N GLN A 563 -26.50 -55.51 21.69
CA GLN A 563 -27.53 -56.29 22.37
C GLN A 563 -26.99 -56.88 23.69
N LEU A 564 -27.80 -56.83 24.76
CA LEU A 564 -27.33 -57.16 26.12
C LEU A 564 -27.25 -58.68 26.38
N ARG A 565 -28.23 -59.48 25.94
CA ARG A 565 -28.28 -60.95 26.03
C ARG A 565 -29.18 -61.54 24.91
N PRO A 566 -28.87 -62.72 24.33
CA PRO A 566 -29.84 -63.49 23.55
C PRO A 566 -30.83 -64.12 24.55
N ILE A 567 -32.04 -63.58 24.66
CA ILE A 567 -33.10 -64.19 25.47
C ILE A 567 -33.63 -65.39 24.67
N GLU A 568 -33.70 -66.58 25.27
CA GLU A 568 -34.17 -67.83 24.64
C GLU A 568 -35.67 -67.81 24.24
N LYS A 569 -36.42 -66.79 24.66
CA LYS A 569 -37.78 -66.52 24.17
C LYS A 569 -37.72 -65.60 22.94
N ASN A 570 -38.58 -65.87 21.95
CA ASN A 570 -38.81 -65.27 20.61
C ASN A 570 -38.79 -63.72 20.43
N TYR A 571 -38.05 -62.95 21.22
CA TYR A 571 -38.00 -61.49 21.19
C TYR A 571 -36.55 -60.98 21.12
N GLN A 572 -35.85 -61.19 20.00
CA GLN A 572 -34.63 -60.43 19.69
C GLN A 572 -34.98 -59.09 19.03
N GLY A 573 -34.41 -57.99 19.53
CA GLY A 573 -34.61 -56.63 18.97
C GLY A 573 -33.42 -56.23 18.08
N THR A 574 -33.55 -55.21 17.23
CA THR A 574 -32.52 -54.86 16.23
C THR A 574 -31.24 -54.27 16.81
N GLY A 575 -31.21 -53.87 18.09
CA GLY A 575 -30.08 -53.15 18.69
C GLY A 575 -29.89 -51.73 18.16
N LEU A 576 -30.89 -51.19 17.43
CA LEU A 576 -30.84 -49.84 16.85
C LEU A 576 -31.78 -48.86 17.56
N GLY A 577 -32.78 -49.33 18.31
CA GLY A 577 -33.82 -48.49 18.94
C GLY A 577 -33.26 -47.36 19.81
N LEU A 578 -32.33 -47.66 20.74
CA LEU A 578 -31.73 -46.63 21.61
C LEU A 578 -30.81 -45.66 20.85
N SER A 579 -30.11 -46.14 19.82
CA SER A 579 -29.31 -45.27 18.94
C SER A 579 -30.19 -44.30 18.12
N ILE A 580 -31.38 -44.74 17.70
CA ILE A 580 -32.39 -43.89 17.04
C ILE A 580 -32.94 -42.87 18.02
N VAL A 581 -33.31 -43.29 19.24
CA VAL A 581 -33.79 -42.38 20.30
C VAL A 581 -32.77 -41.28 20.56
N LYS A 582 -31.49 -41.62 20.73
CA LYS A 582 -30.42 -40.64 20.96
C LYS A 582 -30.29 -39.67 19.78
N ARG A 583 -30.42 -40.14 18.54
CA ARG A 583 -30.39 -39.27 17.35
C ARG A 583 -31.61 -38.38 17.22
N LEU A 584 -32.81 -38.88 17.54
CA LEU A 584 -34.04 -38.09 17.52
C LEU A 584 -34.03 -37.01 18.61
N LEU A 585 -33.53 -37.31 19.81
CA LEU A 585 -33.43 -36.33 20.89
C LEU A 585 -32.47 -35.19 20.57
N LEU A 586 -31.37 -35.46 19.85
CA LEU A 586 -30.49 -34.40 19.34
C LEU A 586 -31.22 -33.41 18.41
N LEU A 587 -32.28 -33.82 17.70
CA LEU A 587 -33.09 -32.90 16.89
C LEU A 587 -33.91 -31.94 17.77
N PHE A 588 -34.27 -32.37 18.99
CA PHE A 588 -34.99 -31.57 19.99
C PHE A 588 -34.05 -30.79 20.93
N ASP A 589 -32.75 -30.72 20.61
CA ASP A 589 -31.71 -30.18 21.49
C ASP A 589 -31.71 -30.83 22.90
N SER A 590 -32.09 -32.11 22.98
CA SER A 590 -32.13 -32.90 24.21
C SER A 590 -31.13 -34.06 24.15
N ASP A 591 -30.73 -34.56 25.32
CA ASP A 591 -30.00 -35.82 25.46
C ASP A 591 -30.78 -36.80 26.34
N ILE A 592 -30.43 -38.09 26.26
CA ILE A 592 -31.02 -39.15 27.07
C ILE A 592 -30.13 -39.50 28.26
N THR A 593 -30.75 -39.60 29.43
CA THR A 593 -30.11 -40.02 30.68
C THR A 593 -30.58 -41.42 31.05
N LEU A 594 -29.63 -42.30 31.38
CA LEU A 594 -29.87 -43.66 31.84
C LEU A 594 -29.50 -43.77 33.33
N LYS A 595 -30.40 -44.36 34.12
CA LYS A 595 -30.10 -44.91 35.44
C LYS A 595 -30.57 -46.34 35.47
N SER A 596 -29.67 -47.29 35.73
CA SER A 596 -30.03 -48.70 35.81
C SER A 596 -29.10 -49.44 36.75
N GLU A 597 -29.66 -50.43 37.42
CA GLU A 597 -28.95 -51.36 38.27
C GLU A 597 -29.45 -52.77 37.92
N GLU A 598 -28.53 -53.72 37.79
CA GLU A 598 -28.87 -55.10 37.39
C GLU A 598 -29.86 -55.71 38.41
N ASP A 599 -30.90 -56.36 37.88
CA ASP A 599 -32.04 -56.93 38.62
C ASP A 599 -32.90 -55.95 39.44
N ASN A 600 -32.63 -54.64 39.35
CA ASN A 600 -33.39 -53.58 40.03
C ASN A 600 -34.10 -52.60 39.05
N GLY A 601 -34.03 -52.90 37.76
CA GLY A 601 -34.74 -52.13 36.71
C GLY A 601 -33.94 -51.03 36.03
N THR A 602 -34.64 -50.28 35.18
CA THR A 602 -34.06 -49.24 34.33
C THR A 602 -34.94 -47.99 34.29
N GLU A 603 -34.34 -46.82 34.39
CA GLU A 603 -34.97 -45.53 34.12
C GLU A 603 -34.26 -44.83 32.97
N PHE A 604 -35.01 -44.55 31.89
CA PHE A 604 -34.60 -43.64 30.84
C PHE A 604 -35.34 -42.31 31.00
N SER A 605 -34.60 -41.20 30.99
CA SER A 605 -35.18 -39.86 31.11
C SER A 605 -34.58 -38.85 30.14
N PHE A 606 -35.38 -37.90 29.67
CA PHE A 606 -34.98 -36.83 28.76
C PHE A 606 -35.91 -35.62 28.91
N SER A 607 -35.46 -34.43 28.50
CA SER A 607 -36.22 -33.18 28.67
C SER A 607 -36.35 -32.43 27.34
N ILE A 608 -37.58 -32.20 26.90
CA ILE A 608 -37.87 -31.47 25.65
C ILE A 608 -38.61 -30.18 25.97
N THR A 609 -38.24 -29.10 25.28
CA THR A 609 -38.89 -27.80 25.41
C THR A 609 -39.93 -27.61 24.30
N PHE A 610 -41.19 -27.41 24.67
CA PHE A 610 -42.29 -27.16 23.75
C PHE A 610 -42.88 -25.75 23.94
N GLU A 611 -43.45 -25.19 22.88
CA GLU A 611 -44.24 -23.96 22.96
C GLU A 611 -45.73 -24.28 23.18
N GLU A 612 -46.39 -23.53 24.05
CA GLU A 612 -47.82 -23.63 24.31
C GLU A 612 -48.65 -23.02 23.16
N SER A 613 -49.69 -23.71 22.71
CA SER A 613 -50.60 -23.23 21.66
C SER A 613 -51.97 -22.83 22.22
N ASP A 614 -52.48 -21.68 21.79
CA ASP A 614 -53.81 -21.18 22.17
C ASP A 614 -54.95 -21.73 21.26
N LYS A 615 -54.63 -22.52 20.23
CA LYS A 615 -55.62 -22.98 19.23
C LYS A 615 -56.36 -24.23 19.71
N ALA A 616 -57.52 -24.02 20.31
CA ALA A 616 -58.54 -25.05 20.51
C ALA A 616 -59.21 -25.42 19.17
N SER A 617 -58.73 -26.47 18.50
CA SER A 617 -59.52 -27.33 17.59
C SER A 617 -58.60 -28.31 16.86
N ILE A 618 -58.36 -29.48 17.45
CA ILE A 618 -58.10 -30.69 16.68
C ILE A 618 -59.43 -31.46 16.72
N LYS A 619 -60.13 -31.51 15.58
CA LYS A 619 -61.34 -32.32 15.45
C LYS A 619 -60.91 -33.79 15.37
N ASP A 620 -60.89 -34.46 16.51
CA ASP A 620 -60.82 -35.93 16.56
C ASP A 620 -62.15 -36.49 16.04
N ALA A 621 -62.14 -36.95 14.79
CA ALA A 621 -63.23 -37.77 14.26
C ALA A 621 -62.99 -39.23 14.67
N VAL A 622 -63.36 -39.56 15.91
CA VAL A 622 -63.54 -40.95 16.34
C VAL A 622 -64.73 -41.53 15.55
N ILE A 623 -64.47 -42.47 14.65
CA ILE A 623 -65.54 -43.26 14.00
C ILE A 623 -65.85 -44.48 14.89
N PRO A 624 -67.12 -44.70 15.27
CA PRO A 624 -67.53 -45.87 16.04
C PRO A 624 -67.47 -47.14 15.18
N THR A 625 -66.78 -48.16 15.67
CA THR A 625 -66.76 -49.50 15.09
C THR A 625 -68.10 -50.21 15.38
N LYS A 626 -69.03 -50.19 14.43
CA LYS A 626 -70.15 -51.14 14.40
C LYS A 626 -70.21 -51.81 13.02
N SER A 627 -70.35 -53.13 13.07
CA SER A 627 -70.38 -54.09 11.96
C SER A 627 -71.17 -53.62 10.73
N ILE A 628 -70.47 -53.44 9.62
CA ILE A 628 -71.06 -53.25 8.29
C ILE A 628 -70.75 -54.51 7.47
N ASN A 629 -71.78 -55.10 6.85
CA ASN A 629 -71.65 -56.30 6.02
C ASN A 629 -70.78 -56.02 4.79
N ALA A 630 -69.52 -56.47 4.81
CA ALA A 630 -68.48 -56.19 3.83
C ALA A 630 -68.59 -56.99 2.50
N ILE A 631 -69.75 -57.56 2.18
CA ILE A 631 -69.84 -58.69 1.22
C ILE A 631 -70.02 -58.24 -0.25
N GLU A 632 -70.30 -56.96 -0.55
CA GLU A 632 -70.66 -56.52 -1.92
C GLU A 632 -69.84 -55.33 -2.48
N LYS A 633 -68.67 -55.02 -1.94
CA LYS A 633 -67.85 -53.89 -2.41
C LYS A 633 -66.70 -54.35 -3.32
N ARG A 634 -66.53 -53.67 -4.48
CA ARG A 634 -65.47 -53.95 -5.47
C ARG A 634 -64.30 -52.97 -5.32
N ILE A 635 -63.10 -53.49 -5.09
CA ILE A 635 -61.87 -52.71 -4.95
C ILE A 635 -60.92 -53.02 -6.12
N LEU A 636 -60.40 -51.99 -6.77
CA LEU A 636 -59.32 -52.13 -7.77
C LEU A 636 -57.97 -51.91 -7.10
N ILE A 637 -57.05 -52.84 -7.27
CA ILE A 637 -55.68 -52.75 -6.73
C ILE A 637 -54.72 -52.53 -7.89
N VAL A 638 -54.05 -51.39 -7.91
CA VAL A 638 -53.09 -51.02 -8.95
C VAL A 638 -51.70 -51.01 -8.33
N ASP A 639 -50.86 -51.97 -8.72
CA ASP A 639 -49.51 -52.14 -8.20
C ASP A 639 -48.67 -52.91 -9.23
N ASP A 640 -47.48 -52.42 -9.55
CA ASP A 640 -46.62 -53.03 -10.58
C ASP A 640 -45.98 -54.34 -10.10
N ASN A 641 -45.88 -54.53 -8.79
CA ASN A 641 -45.34 -55.73 -8.21
C ASN A 641 -46.39 -56.82 -8.05
N LYS A 642 -46.19 -57.93 -8.79
CA LYS A 642 -47.06 -59.11 -8.75
C LYS A 642 -47.28 -59.65 -7.34
N ILE A 643 -46.26 -59.63 -6.49
CA ILE A 643 -46.36 -60.13 -5.11
C ILE A 643 -47.24 -59.20 -4.28
N ASN A 644 -47.07 -57.89 -4.40
CA ASN A 644 -47.93 -56.91 -3.72
C ASN A 644 -49.39 -57.03 -4.14
N ARG A 645 -49.65 -57.20 -5.45
CA ARG A 645 -51.01 -57.45 -5.98
C ARG A 645 -51.63 -58.68 -5.32
N VAL A 646 -50.89 -59.80 -5.27
CA VAL A 646 -51.39 -61.06 -4.67
C VAL A 646 -51.65 -60.92 -3.17
N VAL A 647 -50.73 -60.31 -2.43
CA VAL A 647 -50.86 -60.11 -0.97
C VAL A 647 -52.04 -59.19 -0.64
N THR A 648 -52.08 -58.01 -1.26
CA THR A 648 -53.14 -57.00 -1.05
C THR A 648 -54.51 -57.57 -1.41
N LYS A 649 -54.60 -58.26 -2.56
CA LYS A 649 -55.83 -58.93 -3.01
C LYS A 649 -56.34 -59.93 -1.97
N ARG A 650 -55.45 -60.77 -1.44
CA ARG A 650 -55.84 -61.82 -0.49
C ARG A 650 -56.25 -61.25 0.87
N ILE A 651 -55.55 -60.22 1.36
CA ILE A 651 -55.93 -59.50 2.59
C ILE A 651 -57.36 -58.95 2.48
N LEU A 652 -57.70 -58.34 1.35
CA LEU A 652 -59.03 -57.78 1.12
C LEU A 652 -60.11 -58.86 0.90
N GLN A 653 -59.80 -59.92 0.17
CA GLN A 653 -60.71 -61.06 -0.01
C GLN A 653 -61.03 -61.75 1.32
N ASN A 654 -60.05 -61.90 2.22
CA ASN A 654 -60.26 -62.43 3.58
C ASN A 654 -61.21 -61.55 4.43
N LYS A 655 -61.42 -60.29 4.04
CA LYS A 655 -62.38 -59.36 4.66
C LYS A 655 -63.73 -59.28 3.91
N GLY A 656 -63.91 -60.05 2.84
CA GLY A 656 -65.17 -60.14 2.09
C GLY A 656 -65.25 -59.26 0.83
N TYR A 657 -64.21 -58.50 0.50
CA TYR A 657 -64.21 -57.61 -0.67
C TYR A 657 -63.96 -58.36 -1.99
N GLN A 658 -64.64 -57.94 -3.06
CA GLN A 658 -64.32 -58.36 -4.42
C GLN A 658 -63.18 -57.51 -4.95
N CYS A 659 -62.11 -58.14 -5.42
CA CYS A 659 -60.88 -57.43 -5.79
C CYS A 659 -60.40 -57.79 -7.19
N ASP A 660 -60.28 -56.77 -8.04
CA ASP A 660 -59.57 -56.85 -9.31
C ASP A 660 -58.20 -56.20 -9.18
N VAL A 661 -57.29 -56.58 -10.07
CA VAL A 661 -55.90 -56.10 -10.02
C VAL A 661 -55.49 -55.57 -11.38
N ALA A 662 -54.73 -54.49 -11.38
CA ALA A 662 -54.12 -53.89 -12.57
C ALA A 662 -52.59 -53.86 -12.40
N GLU A 663 -51.87 -54.11 -13.48
CA GLU A 663 -50.40 -54.24 -13.43
C GLU A 663 -49.65 -52.92 -13.61
N ASP A 664 -50.30 -51.88 -14.14
CA ASP A 664 -49.75 -50.53 -14.22
C ASP A 664 -50.90 -49.51 -14.33
N GLY A 665 -50.56 -48.21 -14.36
CA GLY A 665 -51.57 -47.16 -14.44
C GLY A 665 -52.35 -47.13 -15.77
N LEU A 666 -51.78 -47.60 -16.88
CA LEU A 666 -52.49 -47.68 -18.17
C LEU A 666 -53.53 -48.80 -18.14
N ASP A 667 -53.14 -49.95 -17.60
CA ASP A 667 -54.04 -51.09 -17.38
C ASP A 667 -55.19 -50.71 -16.44
N ALA A 668 -54.91 -49.94 -15.38
CA ALA A 668 -55.95 -49.41 -14.49
C ALA A 668 -56.94 -48.50 -15.24
N ILE A 669 -56.44 -47.60 -16.10
CA ILE A 669 -57.29 -46.73 -16.92
C ILE A 669 -58.16 -47.55 -17.87
N ASP A 670 -57.62 -48.60 -18.51
CA ASP A 670 -58.36 -49.45 -19.43
C ASP A 670 -59.42 -50.31 -18.71
N ILE A 671 -59.10 -50.83 -17.52
CA ILE A 671 -60.06 -51.56 -16.67
C ILE A 671 -61.21 -50.63 -16.22
N LEU A 672 -60.91 -49.39 -15.86
CA LEU A 672 -61.89 -48.40 -15.40
C LEU A 672 -62.80 -47.86 -16.52
N LYS A 673 -62.44 -48.04 -17.80
CA LYS A 673 -63.35 -47.74 -18.93
C LYS A 673 -64.53 -48.71 -19.00
N VAL A 674 -64.33 -49.95 -18.55
CA VAL A 674 -65.29 -51.06 -18.73
C VAL A 674 -65.96 -51.46 -17.41
N ASN A 675 -65.28 -51.26 -16.28
CA ASN A 675 -65.74 -51.66 -14.95
C ASN A 675 -65.84 -50.46 -14.00
N THR A 676 -66.75 -50.55 -13.04
CA THR A 676 -66.88 -49.59 -11.93
C THR A 676 -66.44 -50.23 -10.63
N TYR A 677 -65.82 -49.44 -9.75
CA TYR A 677 -65.29 -49.87 -8.46
C TYR A 677 -65.76 -48.91 -7.36
N ASP A 678 -65.86 -49.42 -6.14
CA ASP A 678 -66.21 -48.63 -4.97
C ASP A 678 -64.98 -47.94 -4.35
N LEU A 679 -63.77 -48.44 -4.64
CA LEU A 679 -62.51 -47.89 -4.15
C LEU A 679 -61.34 -48.34 -5.03
N ILE A 680 -60.33 -47.49 -5.19
CA ILE A 680 -59.10 -47.80 -5.90
C ILE A 680 -57.92 -47.66 -4.94
N LEU A 681 -57.11 -48.70 -4.81
CA LEU A 681 -55.81 -48.65 -4.16
C LEU A 681 -54.75 -48.45 -5.25
N MET A 682 -54.02 -47.34 -5.18
CA MET A 682 -53.11 -46.91 -6.26
C MET A 682 -51.67 -46.82 -5.75
N ASP A 683 -50.77 -47.66 -6.24
CA ASP A 683 -49.33 -47.43 -6.03
C ASP A 683 -48.89 -46.13 -6.70
N ILE A 684 -48.10 -45.33 -5.99
CA ILE A 684 -47.55 -44.08 -6.54
C ILE A 684 -46.42 -44.38 -7.52
N ASN A 685 -45.57 -45.35 -7.18
CA ASN A 685 -44.33 -45.58 -7.89
C ASN A 685 -44.47 -46.75 -8.86
N MET A 686 -45.06 -46.48 -10.02
CA MET A 686 -45.24 -47.47 -11.09
C MET A 686 -44.48 -47.06 -12.36
N PRO A 687 -43.98 -48.03 -13.15
CA PRO A 687 -43.38 -47.77 -14.45
C PRO A 687 -44.42 -47.32 -15.49
N ARG A 688 -43.93 -46.67 -16.56
CA ARG A 688 -44.70 -46.04 -17.66
C ARG A 688 -45.45 -44.78 -17.26
N ILE A 689 -46.43 -44.89 -16.36
CA ILE A 689 -47.22 -43.78 -15.84
C ILE A 689 -47.34 -43.93 -14.33
N ASP A 690 -46.98 -42.88 -13.59
CA ASP A 690 -46.97 -42.93 -12.13
C ASP A 690 -48.40 -42.85 -11.56
N GLY A 691 -48.59 -43.24 -10.30
CA GLY A 691 -49.93 -43.25 -9.68
C GLY A 691 -50.57 -41.87 -9.57
N ILE A 692 -49.77 -40.80 -9.53
CA ILE A 692 -50.23 -39.41 -9.46
C ILE A 692 -50.81 -39.00 -10.82
N GLU A 693 -50.10 -39.24 -11.90
CA GLU A 693 -50.51 -38.98 -13.28
C GLU A 693 -51.71 -39.87 -13.66
N THR A 694 -51.66 -41.15 -13.26
CA THR A 694 -52.79 -42.09 -13.41
C THR A 694 -54.04 -41.55 -12.72
N THR A 695 -53.90 -41.04 -11.49
CA THR A 695 -55.02 -40.46 -10.75
C THR A 695 -55.59 -39.22 -11.45
N LYS A 696 -54.74 -38.35 -11.99
CA LYS A 696 -55.20 -37.19 -12.77
C LYS A 696 -56.05 -37.64 -13.96
N HIS A 697 -55.61 -38.64 -14.70
CA HIS A 697 -56.39 -39.20 -15.82
C HIS A 697 -57.70 -39.86 -15.38
N ILE A 698 -57.71 -40.56 -14.25
CA ILE A 698 -58.95 -41.13 -13.70
C ILE A 698 -59.90 -39.99 -13.32
N ARG A 699 -59.40 -38.92 -12.69
CA ARG A 699 -60.20 -37.76 -12.25
C ARG A 699 -60.79 -36.91 -13.38
N GLU A 700 -60.29 -37.04 -14.61
CA GLU A 700 -60.92 -36.46 -15.80
C GLU A 700 -62.32 -37.05 -16.05
N ASN A 701 -62.51 -38.36 -15.79
CA ASN A 701 -63.73 -39.11 -16.11
C ASN A 701 -64.52 -39.55 -14.87
N ASP A 702 -63.86 -39.82 -13.74
CA ASP A 702 -64.45 -40.26 -12.47
C ASP A 702 -63.95 -39.42 -11.29
N LYS A 703 -64.85 -38.56 -10.79
CA LYS A 703 -64.59 -37.65 -9.67
C LYS A 703 -65.02 -38.20 -8.31
N ARG A 704 -65.69 -39.36 -8.26
CA ARG A 704 -66.39 -39.81 -7.06
C ARG A 704 -65.74 -41.03 -6.41
N THR A 705 -65.18 -41.94 -7.20
CA THR A 705 -64.57 -43.15 -6.64
C THR A 705 -63.37 -42.77 -5.77
N PRO A 706 -63.35 -43.15 -4.48
CA PRO A 706 -62.22 -42.90 -3.59
C PRO A 706 -60.95 -43.57 -4.12
N ILE A 707 -59.87 -42.80 -4.24
CA ILE A 707 -58.54 -43.31 -4.61
C ILE A 707 -57.64 -43.14 -3.39
N ILE A 708 -57.12 -44.25 -2.87
CA ILE A 708 -56.16 -44.25 -1.76
C ILE A 708 -54.78 -44.53 -2.33
N ALA A 709 -53.82 -43.65 -2.04
CA ALA A 709 -52.43 -43.84 -2.42
C ALA A 709 -51.79 -44.95 -1.58
N LEU A 710 -51.08 -45.88 -2.20
CA LEU A 710 -50.16 -46.78 -1.53
C LEU A 710 -48.74 -46.25 -1.75
N THR A 711 -48.12 -45.69 -0.70
CA THR A 711 -46.81 -45.02 -0.80
C THR A 711 -45.75 -45.68 0.05
N ALA A 712 -44.52 -45.72 -0.42
CA ALA A 712 -43.35 -46.17 0.34
C ALA A 712 -42.65 -45.02 1.11
N VAL A 713 -43.09 -43.78 0.93
CA VAL A 713 -42.40 -42.56 1.38
C VAL A 713 -43.31 -41.72 2.28
N GLU A 714 -42.80 -41.36 3.47
CA GLU A 714 -43.48 -40.51 4.47
C GLU A 714 -43.26 -38.99 4.25
N GLU A 715 -42.73 -38.56 3.10
CA GLU A 715 -42.36 -37.16 2.88
C GLU A 715 -43.57 -36.26 2.65
N ASP A 716 -43.62 -35.12 3.35
CA ASP A 716 -44.70 -34.14 3.25
C ASP A 716 -44.90 -33.60 1.83
N GLN A 717 -43.81 -33.45 1.06
CA GLN A 717 -43.89 -33.04 -0.34
C GLN A 717 -44.60 -34.06 -1.24
N VAL A 718 -44.56 -35.35 -0.88
CA VAL A 718 -45.28 -36.40 -1.60
C VAL A 718 -46.76 -36.38 -1.18
N ARG A 719 -47.04 -36.12 0.11
CA ARG A 719 -48.42 -35.99 0.62
C ARG A 719 -49.18 -34.86 -0.06
N ASP A 720 -48.59 -33.68 -0.19
CA ASP A 720 -49.24 -32.55 -0.87
C ASP A 720 -49.59 -32.89 -2.32
N ARG A 721 -48.65 -33.53 -3.04
CA ARG A 721 -48.85 -33.94 -4.43
C ARG A 721 -49.91 -35.04 -4.61
N ILE A 722 -50.05 -35.95 -3.63
CA ILE A 722 -51.09 -37.00 -3.61
C ILE A 722 -52.48 -36.36 -3.57
N PHE A 723 -52.71 -35.42 -2.64
CA PHE A 723 -54.01 -34.78 -2.49
C PHE A 723 -54.30 -33.81 -3.64
N GLU A 724 -53.32 -33.05 -4.12
CA GLU A 724 -53.46 -32.17 -5.30
C GLU A 724 -53.86 -32.93 -6.57
N ALA A 725 -53.42 -34.18 -6.72
CA ALA A 725 -53.80 -35.03 -7.85
C ALA A 725 -55.25 -35.52 -7.76
N GLY A 726 -55.89 -35.41 -6.60
CA GLY A 726 -57.27 -35.83 -6.36
C GLY A 726 -57.42 -37.19 -5.66
N MET A 727 -56.36 -37.72 -5.03
CA MET A 727 -56.47 -38.87 -4.14
C MET A 727 -57.15 -38.45 -2.81
N ASN A 728 -57.84 -39.39 -2.18
CA ASN A 728 -58.70 -39.15 -1.00
C ASN A 728 -58.01 -39.46 0.32
N ASP A 729 -57.06 -40.38 0.31
CA ASP A 729 -56.29 -40.79 1.48
C ASP A 729 -54.98 -41.45 1.04
N PHE A 730 -54.11 -41.79 1.98
CA PHE A 730 -52.91 -42.56 1.71
C PHE A 730 -52.66 -43.63 2.78
N ILE A 731 -51.93 -44.67 2.38
CA ILE A 731 -51.50 -45.78 3.23
C ILE A 731 -50.01 -45.98 2.99
N ILE A 732 -49.24 -45.99 4.08
CA ILE A 732 -47.79 -46.20 4.02
C ILE A 732 -47.50 -47.70 3.95
N LYS A 733 -46.72 -48.11 2.96
CA LYS A 733 -46.19 -49.47 2.80
C LYS A 733 -44.89 -49.59 3.62
N PRO A 734 -44.72 -50.61 4.49
CA PRO A 734 -45.64 -51.72 4.78
C PRO A 734 -46.76 -51.32 5.75
N TYR A 735 -48.01 -51.66 5.42
CA TYR A 735 -49.16 -51.26 6.22
C TYR A 735 -49.51 -52.29 7.31
N ASP A 736 -49.86 -51.80 8.50
CA ASP A 736 -50.49 -52.61 9.56
C ASP A 736 -51.88 -53.05 9.09
N LEU A 737 -52.24 -54.33 9.32
CA LEU A 737 -53.50 -54.89 8.81
C LEU A 737 -54.74 -54.23 9.43
N ALA A 738 -54.66 -53.76 10.68
CA ALA A 738 -55.77 -53.09 11.33
C ALA A 738 -55.93 -51.66 10.80
N GLU A 739 -54.82 -50.93 10.67
CA GLU A 739 -54.80 -49.57 10.09
C GLU A 739 -55.26 -49.57 8.62
N PHE A 740 -54.72 -50.49 7.81
CA PHE A 740 -55.10 -50.70 6.41
C PHE A 740 -56.61 -50.88 6.26
N HIS A 741 -57.19 -51.74 7.10
CA HIS A 741 -58.63 -52.00 7.08
C HIS A 741 -59.45 -50.78 7.54
N GLN A 742 -58.99 -50.05 8.55
CA GLN A 742 -59.68 -48.84 9.03
C GLN A 742 -59.75 -47.74 7.96
N ILE A 743 -58.63 -47.46 7.27
CA ILE A 743 -58.56 -46.43 6.23
C ILE A 743 -59.47 -46.80 5.04
N ILE A 744 -59.52 -48.08 4.68
CA ILE A 744 -60.43 -48.58 3.64
C ILE A 744 -61.90 -48.43 4.05
N LEU A 745 -62.25 -48.83 5.28
CA LEU A 745 -63.62 -48.65 5.80
C LEU A 745 -64.02 -47.16 5.84
N LYS A 746 -63.12 -46.29 6.31
CA LYS A 746 -63.33 -44.84 6.33
C LYS A 746 -63.70 -44.34 4.93
N ASN A 747 -62.90 -44.66 3.91
CA ASN A 747 -63.12 -44.14 2.56
C ASN A 747 -64.26 -44.82 1.80
N LEU A 748 -64.63 -46.06 2.15
CA LEU A 748 -65.80 -46.73 1.58
C LEU A 748 -67.13 -46.17 2.12
N TYR A 749 -67.18 -45.75 3.39
CA TYR A 749 -68.44 -45.44 4.07
C TYR A 749 -68.62 -43.96 4.47
N VAL A 750 -67.56 -43.15 4.46
CA VAL A 750 -67.65 -41.69 4.75
C VAL A 750 -68.02 -40.88 3.50
N THR A 751 -67.90 -41.46 2.30
CA THR A 751 -68.10 -40.77 1.01
C THR A 751 -69.55 -40.82 0.47
N THR A 752 -70.51 -41.35 1.25
CA THR A 752 -71.95 -41.21 0.94
C THR A 752 -72.56 -40.06 1.72
N LYS A 753 -72.23 -38.82 1.32
CA LYS A 753 -73.09 -37.66 1.49
C LYS A 753 -72.83 -36.61 0.41
#